data_AF-A0A2U1LAJ0-F1
#
_entry.id   AF-A0A2U1LAJ0-F1
#
_cell.length_a   1.000
_cell.length_b   1.000
_cell.length_c   1.000
_cell.angle_alpha   90.00
_cell.angle_beta   90.00
_cell.angle_gamma   90.00
#
_symmetry.space_group_name_H-M   'P 1'
#
loop_
_entity.id
_entity.type
_entity.pdbx_description
1 polymer ?
#
loop_
_entity_poly.entity_id
_entity_poly.type
_entity_poly.pdbx_seq_one_letter_code
_entity_poly.pdbx_strand_id
1 'polypeptide(L)'
;MADPSSNFYTYDVFLSFRGEDTRKNFVDHLYSALVQNGIKTFKDDHTDIPNDVLQVIEESSISVIVFSKDYASSAWCLDELVKIMECNKRNGQFVLPVYYYDFSPSNLRKHGPVFGELFGKSEMGKVKEWTSALVEASNLSGFGLTDPRYQEMRIKEIVEMVLGKLEKAKPTHHSTGIEHDKLGDTSSTLSQEKLIGIERRVQQVKELLEVETEKTANFALSSSSPQPFSWTYDVFLCFKNNDTCKDFADQLEDALEEQGIYVFSSDKGLAKDESVASEHLKAIEESCISAVILSRNFASDSYCLNELVKIMNCNEEIGQLVLTIFYDVDPSDIRNQKGGFVEALMQNKSEEVELWSEALVKASSLAGWYLNGTPKSHEGTCIKSIVDMISRRLDCLPSSVDDNLIGIEVHMKEVMKLLKLESGGVHMLGIWGMGGIGKTTIARAVYDEVSTYFEVSCFIENIREVSKFYGLEHVQKEVISRVLFDDSHLRVGSVDEGTNLIRDHLSRRIILMVLDDVDHKSQLEALAGAYDWFGEGSRIMITTRDESVLVAHNIMHNYKVIALGYEESSQFLRMHAFKKDDLTKGYEDLLPRVIDYAAGLPLALKVISFLLFGKSKKEWTDILARLKVYPEKEIQDTLKISFDGLDDDTKDVFLDVACFFNGMQKHKVVRILGDNGIRLLEQKSLLCIESNGCIYMHHLLEQVGRDIVRQMHPDAPMKRSRLWLADEISDILMDKTGTEKISAIVVDKMHNQDAIDMTNAFRNMRKLRFLHISRNFKLRFLQETTYLPNNLRWLTWENYPLKSLPTNFKANKLISLELVHSDISELQFGDKYMGTLRYLNLSFCTKLIKTPDFTKTPNLEELELEYCTSLKTLPRSIGSLKRLTMLNLGHCEKLANLPRSLLQLSLLRHLNVAGCSNLRLPRLVIDVSPAFPTFRNLVEIDLSAYRASSLRNLHSLDHPKGFPLRIVHVNMIRDIPFRKNLNVSYNILGPVSDHSSVSESQASQESID
;
A
#
# COMPACT_ATOMS: atom_id res chain seq x y z
N MET A 1 -53.84 24.27 -15.20
CA MET A 1 -52.93 24.32 -14.02
C MET A 1 -51.82 23.33 -14.33
N ALA A 2 -50.58 23.80 -14.44
CA ALA A 2 -49.43 22.98 -14.80
C ALA A 2 -48.72 22.48 -13.53
N ASP A 3 -48.05 21.34 -13.66
CA ASP A 3 -47.32 20.64 -12.60
C ASP A 3 -45.95 21.34 -12.36
N PRO A 4 -45.59 21.75 -11.12
CA PRO A 4 -44.40 22.56 -10.87
C PRO A 4 -43.11 21.72 -10.67
N SER A 5 -42.88 20.70 -11.51
CA SER A 5 -41.81 19.71 -11.27
C SER A 5 -40.97 19.33 -12.51
N SER A 6 -40.59 20.29 -13.35
CA SER A 6 -39.51 20.09 -14.35
C SER A 6 -38.87 21.40 -14.84
N ASN A 7 -38.03 22.04 -14.02
CA ASN A 7 -37.11 23.06 -14.53
C ASN A 7 -35.88 22.36 -15.15
N PHE A 8 -35.92 22.16 -16.47
CA PHE A 8 -34.71 21.84 -17.23
C PHE A 8 -33.90 23.12 -17.43
N TYR A 9 -32.83 23.28 -16.64
CA TYR A 9 -31.86 24.33 -16.87
C TYR A 9 -31.15 24.10 -18.21
N THR A 10 -31.05 25.12 -19.05
CA THR A 10 -30.32 25.05 -20.33
C THR A 10 -28.82 24.97 -20.09
N TYR A 11 -28.32 25.53 -18.99
CA TYR A 11 -26.91 25.49 -18.60
C TYR A 11 -26.77 24.98 -17.16
N ASP A 12 -25.74 24.21 -16.89
CA ASP A 12 -25.42 23.77 -15.53
C ASP A 12 -24.84 24.95 -14.72
N VAL A 13 -23.97 25.79 -15.34
CA VAL A 13 -23.29 26.93 -14.68
C VAL A 13 -23.32 28.20 -15.54
N PHE A 14 -23.53 29.35 -14.92
CA PHE A 14 -23.24 30.69 -15.45
C PHE A 14 -21.98 31.27 -14.78
N LEU A 15 -21.00 31.73 -15.56
CA LEU A 15 -19.80 32.44 -15.07
C LEU A 15 -19.96 33.95 -15.26
N SER A 16 -20.06 34.69 -14.15
CA SER A 16 -20.05 36.16 -14.12
C SER A 16 -18.68 36.66 -13.66
N PHE A 17 -18.04 37.52 -14.47
CA PHE A 17 -16.67 38.01 -14.25
C PHE A 17 -16.44 39.30 -15.02
N ARG A 18 -15.36 40.04 -14.72
CA ARG A 18 -14.93 41.17 -15.55
C ARG A 18 -13.82 40.76 -16.52
N GLY A 19 -14.09 40.94 -17.81
CA GLY A 19 -13.23 40.49 -18.91
C GLY A 19 -11.83 41.10 -19.00
N GLU A 20 -11.62 42.34 -18.54
CA GLU A 20 -10.30 42.99 -18.60
C GLU A 20 -9.28 42.42 -17.60
N ASP A 21 -9.73 41.93 -16.43
CA ASP A 21 -8.85 41.58 -15.30
C ASP A 21 -8.49 40.09 -15.21
N THR A 22 -9.41 39.22 -15.66
CA THR A 22 -9.42 37.80 -15.24
C THR A 22 -9.57 36.79 -16.37
N ARG A 23 -9.93 37.24 -17.58
CA ARG A 23 -10.28 36.41 -18.73
C ARG A 23 -9.15 35.42 -19.08
N LYS A 24 -8.01 35.93 -19.55
CA LYS A 24 -6.85 35.15 -20.05
C LYS A 24 -6.14 34.25 -19.03
N ASN A 25 -6.54 34.27 -17.76
CA ASN A 25 -5.89 33.52 -16.68
C ASN A 25 -6.94 32.61 -16.01
N PHE A 26 -7.29 32.91 -14.75
CA PHE A 26 -8.10 32.05 -13.90
C PHE A 26 -9.49 31.72 -14.48
N VAL A 27 -10.16 32.65 -15.17
CA VAL A 27 -11.52 32.39 -15.70
C VAL A 27 -11.49 31.45 -16.88
N ASP A 28 -10.52 31.60 -17.81
CA ASP A 28 -10.37 30.66 -18.94
C ASP A 28 -9.97 29.25 -18.44
N HIS A 29 -9.10 29.14 -17.43
CA HIS A 29 -8.79 27.84 -16.81
C HIS A 29 -9.99 27.23 -16.06
N LEU A 30 -10.76 28.04 -15.30
CA LEU A 30 -11.96 27.57 -14.60
C LEU A 30 -13.05 27.12 -15.59
N TYR A 31 -13.30 27.89 -16.65
CA TYR A 31 -14.21 27.52 -17.72
C TYR A 31 -13.78 26.21 -18.40
N SER A 32 -12.50 26.10 -18.76
CA SER A 32 -11.94 24.90 -19.38
C SER A 32 -12.11 23.68 -18.47
N ALA A 33 -11.81 23.81 -17.18
CA ALA A 33 -11.94 22.72 -16.21
C ALA A 33 -13.41 22.30 -16.00
N LEU A 34 -14.36 23.25 -15.95
CA LEU A 34 -15.79 22.94 -15.87
C LEU A 34 -16.26 22.18 -17.12
N VAL A 35 -15.90 22.65 -18.32
CA VAL A 35 -16.27 22.01 -19.60
C VAL A 35 -15.62 20.63 -19.77
N GLN A 36 -14.35 20.46 -19.37
CA GLN A 36 -13.66 19.15 -19.36
C GLN A 36 -14.34 18.14 -18.44
N ASN A 37 -14.96 18.59 -17.35
CA ASN A 37 -15.76 17.76 -16.44
C ASN A 37 -17.22 17.57 -16.92
N GLY A 38 -17.53 17.92 -18.17
CA GLY A 38 -18.84 17.72 -18.78
C GLY A 38 -19.93 18.69 -18.31
N ILE A 39 -19.57 19.74 -17.57
CA ILE A 39 -20.51 20.73 -17.02
C ILE A 39 -20.82 21.77 -18.10
N LYS A 40 -22.08 21.85 -18.54
CA LYS A 40 -22.51 22.77 -19.59
C LYS A 40 -22.51 24.21 -19.07
N THR A 41 -21.39 24.88 -19.24
CA THR A 41 -21.11 26.20 -18.69
C THR A 41 -21.34 27.29 -19.72
N PHE A 42 -22.04 28.36 -19.36
CA PHE A 42 -22.06 29.61 -20.10
C PHE A 42 -21.02 30.57 -19.52
N LYS A 43 -20.24 31.20 -20.40
CA LYS A 43 -19.23 32.19 -20.09
C LYS A 43 -19.59 33.45 -20.86
N ASP A 44 -19.86 34.55 -20.16
CA ASP A 44 -20.13 35.83 -20.83
C ASP A 44 -18.82 36.46 -21.33
N ASP A 45 -18.51 36.25 -22.62
CA ASP A 45 -17.35 36.88 -23.26
C ASP A 45 -17.63 38.32 -23.75
N HIS A 46 -18.82 38.87 -23.49
CA HIS A 46 -19.23 40.26 -23.72
C HIS A 46 -19.06 40.79 -25.17
N THR A 47 -19.10 39.91 -26.19
CA THR A 47 -18.97 40.32 -27.59
C THR A 47 -20.28 40.64 -28.30
N ASP A 48 -21.43 40.21 -27.76
CA ASP A 48 -22.76 40.42 -28.38
C ASP A 48 -23.89 40.76 -27.36
N ILE A 49 -24.95 41.36 -27.92
CA ILE A 49 -26.16 42.02 -27.38
C ILE A 49 -26.64 41.68 -25.92
N PRO A 50 -26.97 42.69 -25.07
CA PRO A 50 -27.30 42.51 -23.64
C PRO A 50 -28.54 41.69 -23.26
N ASN A 51 -29.54 41.55 -24.14
CA ASN A 51 -30.87 41.07 -23.71
C ASN A 51 -30.92 39.56 -23.40
N ASP A 52 -30.01 38.77 -23.97
CA ASP A 52 -30.06 37.31 -23.85
C ASP A 52 -29.36 36.82 -22.56
N VAL A 53 -28.37 37.56 -22.04
CA VAL A 53 -27.59 37.18 -20.83
C VAL A 53 -28.49 37.05 -19.60
N LEU A 54 -29.47 37.94 -19.42
CA LEU A 54 -30.40 37.90 -18.29
C LEU A 54 -31.31 36.65 -18.33
N GLN A 55 -31.63 36.15 -19.53
CA GLN A 55 -32.37 34.90 -19.71
C GLN A 55 -31.47 33.69 -19.43
N VAL A 56 -30.21 33.71 -19.88
CA VAL A 56 -29.23 32.65 -19.57
C VAL A 56 -28.99 32.52 -18.07
N ILE A 57 -28.97 33.63 -17.31
CA ILE A 57 -28.92 33.59 -15.85
C ILE A 57 -30.14 32.85 -15.25
N GLU A 58 -31.35 33.08 -15.76
CA GLU A 58 -32.55 32.34 -15.31
C GLU A 58 -32.52 30.85 -15.71
N GLU A 59 -31.94 30.54 -16.87
CA GLU A 59 -31.80 29.18 -17.42
C GLU A 59 -30.59 28.40 -16.88
N SER A 60 -29.82 28.97 -15.94
CA SER A 60 -28.63 28.33 -15.35
C SER A 60 -28.91 27.74 -13.96
N SER A 61 -28.40 26.54 -13.66
CA SER A 61 -28.66 25.91 -12.34
C SER A 61 -27.80 26.49 -11.20
N ILE A 62 -26.59 26.94 -11.53
CA ILE A 62 -25.58 27.50 -10.63
C ILE A 62 -25.05 28.79 -11.25
N SER A 63 -24.75 29.80 -10.42
CA SER A 63 -24.00 31.00 -10.85
C SER A 63 -22.71 31.13 -10.04
N VAL A 64 -21.57 31.18 -10.73
CA VAL A 64 -20.25 31.42 -10.14
C VAL A 64 -19.86 32.87 -10.44
N ILE A 65 -19.58 33.64 -9.39
CA ILE A 65 -19.24 35.08 -9.49
C ILE A 65 -17.77 35.26 -9.15
N VAL A 66 -16.96 35.75 -10.09
CA VAL A 66 -15.53 36.01 -9.89
C VAL A 66 -15.31 37.50 -9.61
N PHE A 67 -15.27 37.85 -8.33
CA PHE A 67 -15.00 39.20 -7.86
C PHE A 67 -13.52 39.56 -8.02
N SER A 68 -13.21 40.26 -9.12
CA SER A 68 -11.95 41.00 -9.31
C SER A 68 -12.01 42.39 -8.68
N LYS A 69 -10.85 43.06 -8.62
CA LYS A 69 -10.70 44.42 -8.13
C LYS A 69 -11.64 45.43 -8.81
N ASP A 70 -11.81 45.32 -10.13
CA ASP A 70 -12.59 46.25 -10.94
C ASP A 70 -13.96 45.70 -11.37
N TYR A 71 -14.39 44.55 -10.84
CA TYR A 71 -15.74 43.98 -11.06
C TYR A 71 -16.84 45.02 -10.82
N ALA A 72 -16.76 45.73 -9.70
CA ALA A 72 -17.79 46.68 -9.26
C ALA A 72 -17.71 48.07 -9.95
N SER A 73 -16.79 48.28 -10.90
CA SER A 73 -16.79 49.47 -11.77
C SER A 73 -17.43 49.20 -13.15
N SER A 74 -18.05 48.04 -13.34
CA SER A 74 -18.89 47.72 -14.51
C SER A 74 -20.37 47.70 -14.12
N ALA A 75 -21.16 48.64 -14.66
CA ALA A 75 -22.62 48.67 -14.45
C ALA A 75 -23.31 47.36 -14.91
N TRP A 76 -22.74 46.71 -15.93
CA TRP A 76 -23.25 45.46 -16.50
C TRP A 76 -23.03 44.28 -15.55
N CYS A 77 -21.82 44.10 -15.01
CA CYS A 77 -21.53 43.05 -14.02
C CYS A 77 -22.34 43.25 -12.71
N LEU A 78 -22.76 44.49 -12.43
CA LEU A 78 -23.64 44.83 -11.31
C LEU A 78 -25.13 44.54 -11.62
N ASP A 79 -25.60 44.78 -12.85
CA ASP A 79 -26.94 44.38 -13.29
C ASP A 79 -27.08 42.84 -13.35
N GLU A 80 -26.06 42.12 -13.85
CA GLU A 80 -25.95 40.66 -13.74
C GLU A 80 -26.03 40.20 -12.28
N LEU A 81 -25.26 40.83 -11.38
CA LEU A 81 -25.24 40.46 -9.97
C LEU A 81 -26.61 40.66 -9.31
N VAL A 82 -27.32 41.73 -9.62
CA VAL A 82 -28.71 41.93 -9.19
C VAL A 82 -29.60 40.79 -9.70
N LYS A 83 -29.44 40.36 -10.96
CA LYS A 83 -30.21 39.26 -11.54
C LYS A 83 -29.91 37.91 -10.91
N ILE A 84 -28.64 37.58 -10.68
CA ILE A 84 -28.20 36.36 -9.99
C ILE A 84 -28.77 36.32 -8.57
N MET A 85 -28.73 37.43 -7.83
CA MET A 85 -29.30 37.51 -6.48
C MET A 85 -30.84 37.46 -6.48
N GLU A 86 -31.51 37.93 -7.53
CA GLU A 86 -32.95 37.73 -7.74
C GLU A 86 -33.29 36.25 -7.97
N CYS A 87 -32.52 35.55 -8.82
CA CYS A 87 -32.70 34.13 -9.14
C CYS A 87 -32.38 33.21 -7.94
N ASN A 88 -31.36 33.54 -7.14
CA ASN A 88 -31.09 32.88 -5.86
C ASN A 88 -32.30 32.97 -4.91
N LYS A 89 -32.88 34.18 -4.75
CA LYS A 89 -34.04 34.43 -3.89
C LYS A 89 -35.35 33.79 -4.39
N ARG A 90 -35.60 33.77 -5.70
CA ARG A 90 -36.87 33.27 -6.27
C ARG A 90 -36.84 31.78 -6.63
N ASN A 91 -35.76 31.34 -7.26
CA ASN A 91 -35.66 30.02 -7.89
C ASN A 91 -34.76 29.06 -7.09
N GLY A 92 -34.10 29.53 -6.03
CA GLY A 92 -33.16 28.72 -5.23
C GLY A 92 -31.86 28.42 -5.97
N GLN A 93 -31.53 29.18 -7.00
CA GLN A 93 -30.29 29.05 -7.78
C GLN A 93 -29.08 29.12 -6.85
N PHE A 94 -28.16 28.14 -6.96
CA PHE A 94 -26.99 28.12 -6.10
C PHE A 94 -25.94 29.13 -6.59
N VAL A 95 -25.54 30.05 -5.71
CA VAL A 95 -24.60 31.12 -6.03
C VAL A 95 -23.29 30.92 -5.28
N LEU A 96 -22.17 30.93 -6.01
CA LEU A 96 -20.82 30.68 -5.50
C LEU A 96 -19.90 31.89 -5.78
N PRO A 97 -19.59 32.73 -4.77
CA PRO A 97 -18.55 33.74 -4.88
C PRO A 97 -17.14 33.15 -4.95
N VAL A 98 -16.30 33.75 -5.78
CA VAL A 98 -14.86 33.53 -5.85
C VAL A 98 -14.18 34.89 -5.81
N TYR A 99 -13.26 35.11 -4.87
CA TYR A 99 -12.58 36.38 -4.66
C TYR A 99 -11.15 36.31 -5.23
N TYR A 100 -10.86 37.11 -6.25
CA TYR A 100 -9.62 37.08 -7.02
C TYR A 100 -8.62 38.14 -6.52
N TYR A 101 -7.45 37.71 -6.04
CA TYR A 101 -6.26 38.48 -5.57
C TYR A 101 -6.49 39.81 -4.82
N ASP A 102 -6.01 39.88 -3.57
CA ASP A 102 -6.15 41.01 -2.65
C ASP A 102 -7.59 41.48 -2.35
N PHE A 103 -8.57 40.91 -3.04
CA PHE A 103 -9.99 41.13 -2.82
C PHE A 103 -10.51 40.15 -1.76
N SER A 104 -11.25 40.67 -0.78
CA SER A 104 -11.86 39.86 0.29
C SER A 104 -13.34 40.21 0.50
N PRO A 105 -14.14 39.31 1.10
CA PRO A 105 -15.51 39.63 1.51
C PRO A 105 -15.61 40.88 2.40
N SER A 106 -14.55 41.20 3.15
CA SER A 106 -14.50 42.40 4.00
C SER A 106 -14.29 43.69 3.20
N ASN A 107 -13.66 43.62 2.02
CA ASN A 107 -13.49 44.75 1.12
C ASN A 107 -14.85 45.12 0.50
N LEU A 108 -15.61 44.13 0.01
CA LEU A 108 -16.97 44.34 -0.50
C LEU A 108 -17.92 44.94 0.54
N ARG A 109 -17.89 44.44 1.79
CA ARG A 109 -18.72 45.00 2.87
C ARG A 109 -18.35 46.44 3.26
N LYS A 110 -17.09 46.85 3.12
CA LYS A 110 -16.61 48.20 3.49
C LYS A 110 -16.69 49.21 2.33
N HIS A 111 -16.42 48.77 1.10
CA HIS A 111 -16.29 49.61 -0.07
C HIS A 111 -17.46 49.48 -1.06
N GLY A 112 -18.38 48.53 -0.89
CA GLY A 112 -19.60 48.40 -1.70
C GLY A 112 -20.35 49.73 -1.94
N PRO A 113 -20.60 50.55 -0.90
CA PRO A 113 -21.19 51.89 -1.08
C PRO A 113 -20.31 52.84 -1.91
N VAL A 114 -18.99 52.75 -1.79
CA VAL A 114 -18.01 53.59 -2.51
C VAL A 114 -17.92 53.22 -3.99
N PHE A 115 -18.05 51.93 -4.33
CA PHE A 115 -18.19 51.50 -5.74
C PHE A 115 -19.49 52.02 -6.36
N GLY A 116 -20.58 52.10 -5.59
CA GLY A 116 -21.82 52.74 -6.01
C GLY A 116 -21.69 54.24 -6.31
N GLU A 117 -20.79 54.95 -5.61
CA GLU A 117 -20.52 56.38 -5.82
C GLU A 117 -19.70 56.71 -7.08
N LEU A 118 -19.14 55.70 -7.77
CA LEU A 118 -18.46 55.88 -9.07
C LEU A 118 -19.44 56.23 -10.20
N PHE A 119 -20.73 55.91 -10.03
CA PHE A 119 -21.79 56.17 -10.99
C PHE A 119 -22.48 57.51 -10.67
N GLY A 120 -22.65 58.35 -11.70
CA GLY A 120 -23.12 59.73 -11.54
C GLY A 120 -24.54 59.87 -10.99
N LYS A 121 -24.91 61.08 -10.58
CA LYS A 121 -26.20 61.43 -9.95
C LYS A 121 -27.48 61.01 -10.71
N SER A 122 -27.37 60.59 -11.97
CA SER A 122 -28.47 60.06 -12.79
C SER A 122 -28.94 58.65 -12.37
N GLU A 123 -28.11 57.84 -11.71
CA GLU A 123 -28.39 56.41 -11.45
C GLU A 123 -28.68 56.07 -9.97
N MET A 124 -29.04 57.08 -9.17
CA MET A 124 -29.26 57.01 -7.71
C MET A 124 -30.24 55.91 -7.24
N GLY A 125 -31.09 55.38 -8.13
CA GLY A 125 -31.95 54.22 -7.90
C GLY A 125 -31.18 52.90 -8.00
N LYS A 126 -30.58 52.62 -9.17
CA LYS A 126 -29.77 51.41 -9.42
C LYS A 126 -28.61 51.26 -8.44
N VAL A 127 -27.93 52.35 -8.09
CA VAL A 127 -26.82 52.36 -7.12
C VAL A 127 -27.20 51.68 -5.79
N LYS A 128 -28.45 51.83 -5.32
CA LYS A 128 -28.93 51.14 -4.10
C LYS A 128 -29.12 49.63 -4.31
N GLU A 129 -29.64 49.23 -5.47
CA GLU A 129 -29.87 47.83 -5.82
C GLU A 129 -28.54 47.09 -6.00
N TRP A 130 -27.59 47.69 -6.74
CA TRP A 130 -26.22 47.21 -6.89
C TRP A 130 -25.50 47.10 -5.54
N THR A 131 -25.59 48.12 -4.68
CA THR A 131 -24.99 48.09 -3.33
C THR A 131 -25.60 46.95 -2.49
N SER A 132 -26.91 46.74 -2.57
CA SER A 132 -27.59 45.63 -1.87
C SER A 132 -27.10 44.28 -2.37
N ALA A 133 -27.02 44.08 -3.69
CA ALA A 133 -26.60 42.81 -4.29
C ALA A 133 -25.12 42.48 -3.98
N LEU A 134 -24.22 43.46 -4.00
CA LEU A 134 -22.82 43.31 -3.58
C LEU A 134 -22.70 42.88 -2.11
N VAL A 135 -23.46 43.54 -1.22
CA VAL A 135 -23.45 43.20 0.22
C VAL A 135 -24.02 41.81 0.46
N GLU A 136 -25.12 41.45 -0.20
CA GLU A 136 -25.71 40.11 -0.07
C GLU A 136 -24.79 39.01 -0.59
N ALA A 137 -24.19 39.17 -1.78
CA ALA A 137 -23.24 38.21 -2.33
C ALA A 137 -22.00 38.04 -1.44
N SER A 138 -21.51 39.13 -0.81
CA SER A 138 -20.38 39.08 0.14
C SER A 138 -20.66 38.31 1.44
N ASN A 139 -21.94 38.02 1.72
CA ASN A 139 -22.36 37.23 2.88
C ASN A 139 -22.55 35.73 2.55
N LEU A 140 -22.44 35.34 1.27
CA LEU A 140 -22.42 33.94 0.85
C LEU A 140 -21.03 33.32 1.08
N SER A 141 -21.00 32.02 1.35
CA SER A 141 -19.77 31.25 1.46
C SER A 141 -19.12 31.09 0.08
N GLY A 142 -17.82 31.38 -0.03
CA GLY A 142 -17.10 31.38 -1.29
C GLY A 142 -15.58 31.19 -1.14
N PHE A 143 -14.87 31.07 -2.25
CA PHE A 143 -13.44 30.75 -2.30
C PHE A 143 -12.57 32.02 -2.39
N GLY A 144 -11.42 32.04 -1.70
CA GLY A 144 -10.43 33.12 -1.80
C GLY A 144 -9.16 32.67 -2.51
N LEU A 145 -8.73 33.43 -3.52
CA LEU A 145 -7.52 33.22 -4.31
C LEU A 145 -6.42 34.18 -3.82
N THR A 146 -5.74 33.80 -2.73
CA THR A 146 -4.78 34.66 -2.02
C THR A 146 -3.30 34.40 -2.37
N ASP A 147 -2.98 33.32 -3.09
CA ASP A 147 -1.61 32.96 -3.50
C ASP A 147 -1.66 32.29 -4.89
N PRO A 148 -0.85 32.72 -5.88
CA PRO A 148 -0.88 32.18 -7.23
C PRO A 148 -0.66 30.68 -7.34
N ARG A 149 0.18 30.12 -6.47
CA ARG A 149 0.65 28.72 -6.56
C ARG A 149 -0.44 27.69 -6.26
N TYR A 150 -1.60 28.15 -5.77
CA TYR A 150 -2.74 27.29 -5.45
C TYR A 150 -3.93 27.52 -6.39
N GLN A 151 -3.79 28.29 -7.48
CA GLN A 151 -4.90 28.54 -8.41
C GLN A 151 -5.48 27.25 -8.99
N GLU A 152 -4.64 26.32 -9.44
CA GLU A 152 -5.09 25.04 -10.01
C GLU A 152 -5.84 24.18 -8.96
N MET A 153 -5.32 24.11 -7.73
CA MET A 153 -5.99 23.43 -6.61
C MET A 153 -7.36 24.05 -6.32
N ARG A 154 -7.47 25.39 -6.31
CA ARG A 154 -8.74 26.10 -6.10
C ARG A 154 -9.72 25.90 -7.25
N ILE A 155 -9.26 25.78 -8.49
CA ILE A 155 -10.11 25.42 -9.64
C ILE A 155 -10.69 24.01 -9.44
N LYS A 156 -9.88 23.03 -9.03
CA LYS A 156 -10.35 21.67 -8.71
C LYS A 156 -11.41 21.68 -7.61
N GLU A 157 -11.17 22.36 -6.48
CA GLU A 157 -12.17 22.51 -5.40
C GLU A 157 -13.48 23.18 -5.85
N ILE A 158 -13.42 24.18 -6.74
CA ILE A 158 -14.62 24.84 -7.28
C ILE A 158 -15.41 23.88 -8.19
N VAL A 159 -14.72 23.14 -9.07
CA VAL A 159 -15.34 22.15 -9.95
C VAL A 159 -16.00 21.02 -9.14
N GLU A 160 -15.32 20.49 -8.12
CA GLU A 160 -15.89 19.49 -7.19
C GLU A 160 -17.13 20.01 -6.47
N MET A 161 -17.11 21.27 -5.99
CA MET A 161 -18.28 21.86 -5.34
C MET A 161 -19.46 22.02 -6.30
N VAL A 162 -19.20 22.36 -7.56
CA VAL A 162 -20.22 22.45 -8.61
C VAL A 162 -20.80 21.07 -8.93
N LEU A 163 -19.96 20.05 -9.17
CA LEU A 163 -20.39 18.67 -9.42
C LEU A 163 -21.27 18.14 -8.28
N GLY A 164 -20.80 18.25 -7.03
CA GLY A 164 -21.54 17.81 -5.84
C GLY A 164 -22.84 18.58 -5.53
N LYS A 165 -23.13 19.65 -6.30
CA LYS A 165 -24.42 20.37 -6.33
C LYS A 165 -25.30 19.89 -7.49
N LEU A 166 -24.73 19.63 -8.66
CA LEU A 166 -25.44 19.10 -9.85
C LEU A 166 -25.92 17.66 -9.65
N GLU A 167 -25.11 16.79 -9.03
CA GLU A 167 -25.48 15.39 -8.77
C GLU A 167 -26.71 15.25 -7.86
N LYS A 168 -26.90 16.19 -6.94
CA LYS A 168 -28.07 16.22 -6.03
C LYS A 168 -29.37 16.60 -6.74
N ALA A 169 -29.33 16.91 -8.04
CA ALA A 169 -30.47 17.38 -8.84
C ALA A 169 -30.96 16.40 -9.92
N LYS A 170 -30.32 15.23 -10.16
CA LYS A 170 -30.69 14.31 -11.26
C LYS A 170 -31.10 12.90 -10.76
N PRO A 171 -32.29 12.38 -11.12
CA PRO A 171 -32.68 10.99 -10.90
C PRO A 171 -32.17 10.05 -12.01
N THR A 172 -31.94 8.78 -11.68
CA THR A 172 -31.27 7.77 -12.54
C THR A 172 -32.25 6.87 -13.31
N HIS A 173 -31.90 6.46 -14.54
CA HIS A 173 -32.49 5.28 -15.21
C HIS A 173 -31.62 4.69 -16.36
N HIS A 174 -32.07 3.55 -16.90
CA HIS A 174 -31.25 2.47 -17.49
C HIS A 174 -30.98 2.48 -19.02
N SER A 175 -30.05 1.60 -19.39
CA SER A 175 -29.42 1.23 -20.67
C SER A 175 -30.26 0.56 -21.79
N THR A 176 -29.83 0.81 -23.05
CA THR A 176 -29.65 -0.12 -24.22
C THR A 176 -28.65 0.52 -25.22
N GLY A 177 -27.97 -0.15 -26.17
CA GLY A 177 -27.76 -1.59 -26.42
C GLY A 177 -28.03 -2.07 -27.86
N ILE A 178 -27.03 -2.13 -28.77
CA ILE A 178 -27.06 -2.65 -30.17
C ILE A 178 -25.64 -3.14 -30.61
N GLU A 179 -25.58 -4.11 -31.56
CA GLU A 179 -24.38 -4.89 -32.00
C GLU A 179 -23.86 -4.57 -33.44
N HIS A 180 -22.77 -5.25 -33.84
CA HIS A 180 -22.20 -5.49 -35.21
C HIS A 180 -21.28 -4.41 -35.83
N ASP A 181 -20.24 -4.71 -36.65
CA ASP A 181 -19.72 -6.01 -37.17
C ASP A 181 -18.20 -5.97 -37.56
N LYS A 182 -17.66 -7.10 -38.07
CA LYS A 182 -16.23 -7.42 -38.34
C LYS A 182 -15.60 -6.89 -39.64
N LEU A 183 -14.26 -6.77 -39.68
CA LEU A 183 -13.23 -7.26 -40.66
C LEU A 183 -11.88 -6.56 -40.37
N GLY A 184 -10.66 -7.08 -40.62
CA GLY A 184 -10.15 -8.37 -41.11
C GLY A 184 -8.60 -8.35 -41.19
N ASP A 185 -7.93 -9.51 -41.15
CA ASP A 185 -6.46 -9.64 -41.09
C ASP A 185 -5.69 -9.17 -42.35
N THR A 186 -4.43 -8.76 -42.16
CA THR A 186 -3.30 -9.21 -43.03
C THR A 186 -1.95 -9.08 -42.32
N SER A 187 -1.08 -10.07 -42.51
CA SER A 187 0.25 -10.19 -41.90
C SER A 187 1.39 -9.89 -42.88
N SER A 188 2.52 -9.34 -42.42
CA SER A 188 3.84 -9.66 -42.98
C SER A 188 5.03 -9.26 -42.09
N THR A 189 5.69 -10.27 -41.53
CA THR A 189 7.16 -10.44 -41.43
C THR A 189 8.10 -9.22 -41.48
N LEU A 190 8.83 -8.98 -40.38
CA LEU A 190 10.22 -8.51 -40.45
C LEU A 190 11.01 -8.98 -39.20
N SER A 191 11.62 -10.17 -39.27
CA SER A 191 12.32 -10.77 -38.13
C SER A 191 13.59 -11.53 -38.56
N GLN A 192 14.76 -10.91 -38.37
CA GLN A 192 16.03 -11.60 -38.06
C GLN A 192 17.18 -10.62 -37.71
N GLU A 193 17.21 -9.42 -38.30
CA GLU A 193 18.33 -8.48 -38.11
C GLU A 193 18.35 -7.79 -36.74
N LYS A 194 17.19 -7.53 -36.11
CA LYS A 194 17.12 -6.90 -34.78
C LYS A 194 17.66 -7.77 -33.63
N LEU A 195 17.61 -9.09 -33.74
CA LEU A 195 18.10 -10.02 -32.70
C LEU A 195 19.64 -9.97 -32.56
N ILE A 196 20.35 -9.83 -33.68
CA ILE A 196 21.82 -9.81 -33.71
C ILE A 196 22.39 -8.55 -33.03
N GLY A 197 21.65 -7.43 -33.04
CA GLY A 197 22.04 -6.20 -32.35
C GLY A 197 21.97 -6.31 -30.81
N ILE A 198 20.99 -7.05 -30.29
CA ILE A 198 20.78 -7.22 -28.84
C ILE A 198 21.85 -8.15 -28.26
N GLU A 199 22.13 -9.29 -28.91
CA GLU A 199 23.20 -10.20 -28.48
C GLU A 199 24.57 -9.50 -28.40
N ARG A 200 24.84 -8.58 -29.32
CA ARG A 200 26.11 -7.84 -29.37
C ARG A 200 26.28 -6.83 -28.23
N ARG A 201 25.21 -6.12 -27.86
CA ARG A 201 25.22 -5.15 -26.75
C ARG A 201 25.27 -5.85 -25.38
N VAL A 202 24.56 -6.96 -25.20
CA VAL A 202 24.63 -7.75 -23.96
C VAL A 202 26.01 -8.37 -23.75
N GLN A 203 26.69 -8.80 -24.82
CA GLN A 203 28.04 -9.35 -24.72
C GLN A 203 29.09 -8.28 -24.33
N GLN A 204 28.92 -7.02 -24.75
CA GLN A 204 29.77 -5.91 -24.31
C GLN A 204 29.60 -5.59 -22.81
N VAL A 205 28.37 -5.71 -22.27
CA VAL A 205 28.13 -5.54 -20.82
C VAL A 205 28.77 -6.68 -20.01
N LYS A 206 28.82 -7.91 -20.52
CA LYS A 206 29.58 -9.01 -19.89
C LYS A 206 31.07 -8.73 -19.79
N GLU A 207 31.69 -8.24 -20.87
CA GLU A 207 33.13 -7.89 -20.86
C GLU A 207 33.45 -6.73 -19.91
N LEU A 208 32.50 -5.83 -19.64
CA LEU A 208 32.63 -4.79 -18.63
C LEU A 208 32.49 -5.33 -17.18
N LEU A 209 31.55 -6.24 -16.94
CA LEU A 209 31.29 -6.80 -15.60
C LEU A 209 32.35 -7.82 -15.15
N GLU A 210 32.91 -8.64 -16.04
CA GLU A 210 33.96 -9.60 -15.68
C GLU A 210 35.28 -8.89 -15.30
N VAL A 211 35.57 -7.71 -15.88
CA VAL A 211 36.81 -6.95 -15.62
C VAL A 211 36.81 -6.23 -14.25
N GLU A 212 35.65 -5.95 -13.65
CA GLU A 212 35.59 -5.35 -12.31
C GLU A 212 35.83 -6.35 -11.17
N THR A 213 35.54 -7.64 -11.39
CA THR A 213 35.69 -8.69 -10.36
C THR A 213 37.14 -9.06 -10.03
N GLU A 214 38.13 -8.72 -10.87
CA GLU A 214 39.56 -8.95 -10.57
C GLU A 214 40.31 -7.70 -10.05
N LYS A 215 39.72 -6.50 -10.10
CA LYS A 215 40.43 -5.23 -9.77
C LYS A 215 40.16 -4.67 -8.36
N THR A 216 39.12 -5.13 -7.67
CA THR A 216 38.73 -4.63 -6.34
C THR A 216 39.65 -5.04 -5.18
N ALA A 217 40.76 -5.74 -5.44
CA ALA A 217 41.72 -6.16 -4.42
C ALA A 217 42.87 -5.16 -4.13
N ASN A 218 43.17 -4.22 -5.03
CA ASN A 218 44.25 -3.24 -4.84
C ASN A 218 44.00 -1.94 -5.63
N PHE A 219 43.56 -0.88 -4.94
CA PHE A 219 44.06 0.51 -5.01
C PHE A 219 43.03 1.45 -4.37
N ALA A 220 43.22 1.77 -3.10
CA ALA A 220 42.67 2.99 -2.54
C ALA A 220 43.53 4.18 -3.01
N LEU A 221 42.88 5.35 -3.14
CA LEU A 221 43.42 6.68 -3.53
C LEU A 221 43.42 7.00 -5.04
N SER A 222 42.66 8.06 -5.36
CA SER A 222 42.58 8.80 -6.62
C SER A 222 42.20 8.06 -7.91
N SER A 223 40.91 7.88 -8.12
CA SER A 223 40.26 8.14 -9.43
C SER A 223 38.85 8.68 -9.18
N SER A 224 38.37 9.56 -10.06
CA SER A 224 37.03 10.13 -10.02
C SER A 224 35.99 9.08 -10.41
N SER A 225 34.95 8.92 -9.60
CA SER A 225 33.72 8.24 -10.01
C SER A 225 33.14 8.88 -11.28
N PRO A 226 32.48 8.13 -12.17
CA PRO A 226 31.56 8.73 -13.13
C PRO A 226 30.54 9.55 -12.34
N GLN A 227 30.33 10.82 -12.69
CA GLN A 227 29.22 11.56 -12.12
C GLN A 227 27.90 10.98 -12.66
N PRO A 228 26.82 10.97 -11.86
CA PRO A 228 25.49 10.77 -12.42
C PRO A 228 25.23 11.84 -13.49
N PHE A 229 24.68 11.44 -14.63
CA PHE A 229 24.36 12.38 -15.72
C PHE A 229 23.28 13.36 -15.25
N SER A 230 23.69 14.57 -14.87
CA SER A 230 22.80 15.71 -14.76
C SER A 230 22.77 16.41 -16.13
N TRP A 231 21.63 16.35 -16.81
CA TRP A 231 21.42 17.18 -18.01
C TRP A 231 21.48 18.66 -17.59
N THR A 232 22.32 19.44 -18.27
CA THR A 232 22.39 20.90 -18.07
C THR A 232 21.21 21.59 -18.75
N TYR A 233 20.69 20.99 -19.83
CA TYR A 233 19.59 21.51 -20.63
C TYR A 233 18.53 20.43 -20.86
N ASP A 234 17.26 20.83 -20.92
CA ASP A 234 16.17 19.91 -21.23
C ASP A 234 16.13 19.61 -22.73
N VAL A 235 16.37 20.65 -23.56
CA VAL A 235 16.28 20.56 -25.03
C VAL A 235 17.46 21.30 -25.70
N PHE A 236 18.18 20.60 -26.59
CA PHE A 236 18.99 21.23 -27.63
C PHE A 236 18.14 21.48 -28.87
N LEU A 237 18.08 22.72 -29.36
CA LEU A 237 17.32 23.10 -30.56
C LEU A 237 18.29 23.40 -31.72
N CYS A 238 18.41 22.45 -32.65
CA CYS A 238 19.27 22.52 -33.82
C CYS A 238 18.49 22.99 -35.05
N PHE A 239 18.85 24.17 -35.57
CA PHE A 239 18.29 24.72 -36.81
C PHE A 239 19.29 25.65 -37.50
N LYS A 240 19.03 25.96 -38.77
CA LYS A 240 19.87 26.88 -39.55
C LYS A 240 19.46 28.33 -39.35
N ASN A 241 20.40 29.15 -38.89
CA ASN A 241 20.21 30.59 -38.75
C ASN A 241 20.08 31.28 -40.12
N ASN A 242 19.14 32.22 -40.22
CA ASN A 242 18.71 32.89 -41.46
C ASN A 242 18.06 31.98 -42.53
N ASP A 243 17.49 30.83 -42.16
CA ASP A 243 16.60 30.05 -43.04
C ASP A 243 15.11 30.38 -42.78
N THR A 244 14.22 29.92 -43.67
CA THR A 244 12.76 30.18 -43.62
C THR A 244 12.07 29.61 -42.37
N CYS A 245 12.74 28.72 -41.64
CA CYS A 245 12.25 28.17 -40.38
C CYS A 245 12.58 29.02 -39.14
N LYS A 246 13.32 30.14 -39.26
CA LYS A 246 13.72 30.93 -38.08
C LYS A 246 12.51 31.46 -37.30
N ASP A 247 11.53 32.07 -37.96
CA ASP A 247 10.28 32.53 -37.31
C ASP A 247 9.59 31.42 -36.49
N PHE A 248 9.70 30.15 -36.93
CA PHE A 248 9.11 28.98 -36.29
C PHE A 248 9.98 28.45 -35.14
N ALA A 249 11.31 28.44 -35.32
CA ALA A 249 12.27 28.03 -34.31
C ALA A 249 12.24 28.98 -33.10
N ASP A 250 12.24 30.30 -33.35
CA ASP A 250 12.15 31.33 -32.31
C ASP A 250 10.83 31.18 -31.51
N GLN A 251 9.69 30.97 -32.18
CA GLN A 251 8.40 30.72 -31.51
C GLN A 251 8.34 29.38 -30.75
N LEU A 252 9.08 28.36 -31.19
CA LEU A 252 9.17 27.08 -30.49
C LEU A 252 10.06 27.20 -29.24
N GLU A 253 11.17 27.95 -29.32
CA GLU A 253 12.01 28.27 -28.18
C GLU A 253 11.24 29.09 -27.13
N ASP A 254 10.58 30.18 -27.53
CA ASP A 254 9.71 30.98 -26.66
C ASP A 254 8.64 30.10 -25.96
N ALA A 255 7.95 29.24 -26.71
CA ALA A 255 6.88 28.40 -26.16
C ALA A 255 7.38 27.27 -25.22
N LEU A 256 8.63 26.82 -25.39
CA LEU A 256 9.29 25.91 -24.46
C LEU A 256 9.73 26.65 -23.19
N GLU A 257 10.39 27.81 -23.33
CA GLU A 257 10.80 28.64 -22.19
C GLU A 257 9.58 29.15 -21.38
N GLU A 258 8.44 29.43 -22.01
CA GLU A 258 7.16 29.75 -21.34
C GLU A 258 6.60 28.62 -20.46
N GLN A 259 6.90 27.35 -20.79
CA GLN A 259 6.58 26.19 -19.94
C GLN A 259 7.66 25.89 -18.89
N GLY A 260 8.72 26.70 -18.82
CA GLY A 260 9.84 26.50 -17.89
C GLY A 260 10.84 25.42 -18.33
N ILE A 261 10.79 25.00 -19.60
CA ILE A 261 11.73 24.04 -20.19
C ILE A 261 13.01 24.79 -20.59
N TYR A 262 14.17 24.30 -20.17
CA TYR A 262 15.44 24.99 -20.36
C TYR A 262 16.09 24.61 -21.71
N VAL A 263 16.03 25.54 -22.67
CA VAL A 263 16.46 25.33 -24.06
C VAL A 263 17.82 25.94 -24.35
N PHE A 264 18.70 25.17 -25.01
CA PHE A 264 19.90 25.65 -25.67
C PHE A 264 19.71 25.63 -27.19
N SER A 265 19.81 26.78 -27.85
CA SER A 265 19.57 26.93 -29.29
C SER A 265 20.82 27.34 -30.06
N SER A 266 20.91 26.88 -31.32
CA SER A 266 22.00 27.19 -32.25
C SER A 266 22.09 28.67 -32.70
N ASP A 267 21.21 29.57 -32.21
CA ASP A 267 21.27 31.02 -32.49
C ASP A 267 21.96 31.83 -31.38
N LYS A 268 22.15 31.27 -30.17
CA LYS A 268 22.72 31.96 -29.00
C LYS A 268 24.23 32.30 -29.13
N GLY A 269 24.87 32.15 -30.31
CA GLY A 269 26.32 32.36 -30.51
C GLY A 269 26.86 32.66 -31.93
N LEU A 270 26.44 33.76 -32.59
CA LEU A 270 27.12 34.24 -33.80
C LEU A 270 28.54 34.79 -33.52
N ALA A 271 29.59 33.96 -33.62
CA ALA A 271 30.78 34.19 -34.47
C ALA A 271 32.03 33.31 -34.18
N LYS A 272 32.40 32.48 -35.17
CA LYS A 272 33.77 32.32 -35.73
C LYS A 272 34.98 31.90 -34.86
N ASP A 273 34.85 31.61 -33.57
CA ASP A 273 35.95 31.09 -32.74
C ASP A 273 35.79 29.58 -32.42
N GLU A 274 36.92 28.85 -32.41
CA GLU A 274 36.95 27.39 -32.16
C GLU A 274 36.39 27.01 -30.77
N SER A 275 36.47 27.90 -29.77
CA SER A 275 35.93 27.62 -28.43
C SER A 275 34.40 27.54 -28.40
N VAL A 276 33.70 28.24 -29.29
CA VAL A 276 32.23 28.26 -29.34
C VAL A 276 31.68 26.98 -29.94
N ALA A 277 32.39 26.38 -30.91
CA ALA A 277 32.04 25.06 -31.46
C ALA A 277 32.17 23.94 -30.40
N SER A 278 33.19 24.02 -29.54
CA SER A 278 33.36 23.13 -28.38
C SER A 278 32.19 23.23 -27.40
N GLU A 279 31.66 24.43 -27.18
CA GLU A 279 30.53 24.68 -26.28
C GLU A 279 29.20 24.13 -26.81
N HIS A 280 28.91 24.27 -28.11
CA HIS A 280 27.72 23.69 -28.74
C HIS A 280 27.75 22.15 -28.71
N LEU A 281 28.89 21.53 -29.04
CA LEU A 281 29.03 20.06 -29.00
C LEU A 281 28.87 19.51 -27.57
N LYS A 282 29.33 20.25 -26.56
CA LYS A 282 29.13 19.93 -25.15
C LYS A 282 27.69 20.16 -24.69
N ALA A 283 27.02 21.20 -25.18
CA ALA A 283 25.60 21.43 -24.92
C ALA A 283 24.72 20.30 -25.51
N ILE A 284 25.08 19.74 -26.68
CA ILE A 284 24.43 18.54 -27.23
C ILE A 284 24.61 17.34 -26.28
N GLU A 285 25.82 17.09 -25.77
CA GLU A 285 26.06 16.01 -24.79
C GLU A 285 25.32 16.21 -23.46
N GLU A 286 25.11 17.47 -23.06
CA GLU A 286 24.46 17.85 -21.80
C GLU A 286 22.95 18.12 -21.93
N SER A 287 22.34 17.88 -23.10
CA SER A 287 20.90 18.06 -23.33
C SER A 287 20.15 16.74 -23.28
N CYS A 288 19.01 16.69 -22.59
CA CYS A 288 18.22 15.45 -22.51
C CYS A 288 17.56 15.07 -23.85
N ILE A 289 16.98 16.06 -24.54
CA ILE A 289 16.30 15.91 -25.82
C ILE A 289 17.02 16.78 -26.86
N SER A 290 17.15 16.30 -28.11
CA SER A 290 17.62 17.08 -29.24
C SER A 290 16.51 17.24 -30.29
N ALA A 291 16.03 18.47 -30.49
CA ALA A 291 15.06 18.83 -31.51
C ALA A 291 15.76 19.40 -32.75
N VAL A 292 15.59 18.75 -33.90
CA VAL A 292 16.25 19.10 -35.18
C VAL A 292 15.22 19.59 -36.19
N ILE A 293 15.34 20.84 -36.63
CA ILE A 293 14.50 21.45 -37.66
C ILE A 293 15.20 21.36 -39.02
N LEU A 294 14.73 20.44 -39.85
CA LEU A 294 15.25 20.18 -41.19
C LEU A 294 14.50 21.03 -42.23
N SER A 295 15.14 22.11 -42.64
CA SER A 295 14.68 23.09 -43.64
C SER A 295 15.45 22.99 -44.97
N ARG A 296 14.95 23.60 -46.05
CA ARG A 296 15.52 23.44 -47.40
C ARG A 296 17.00 23.78 -47.50
N ASN A 297 17.48 24.76 -46.74
CA ASN A 297 18.87 25.20 -46.79
C ASN A 297 19.72 24.62 -45.66
N PHE A 298 19.19 23.75 -44.78
CA PHE A 298 19.90 23.17 -43.64
C PHE A 298 21.27 22.59 -44.04
N ALA A 299 21.31 21.71 -45.05
CA ALA A 299 22.55 21.06 -45.51
C ALA A 299 23.57 21.98 -46.23
N SER A 300 23.28 23.27 -46.40
CA SER A 300 24.28 24.23 -46.87
C SER A 300 25.10 24.86 -45.74
N ASP A 301 24.83 24.53 -44.47
CA ASP A 301 25.64 24.96 -43.32
C ASP A 301 26.41 23.78 -42.71
N SER A 302 27.75 23.84 -42.74
CA SER A 302 28.62 22.82 -42.17
C SER A 302 28.51 22.71 -40.63
N TYR A 303 28.11 23.79 -39.94
CA TYR A 303 27.96 23.75 -38.48
C TYR A 303 26.73 22.92 -38.08
N CYS A 304 25.56 23.19 -38.67
CA CYS A 304 24.34 22.42 -38.44
C CYS A 304 24.51 20.93 -38.82
N LEU A 305 25.33 20.62 -39.84
CA LEU A 305 25.66 19.25 -40.20
C LEU A 305 26.58 18.55 -39.18
N ASN A 306 27.54 19.27 -38.59
CA ASN A 306 28.40 18.74 -37.53
C ASN A 306 27.63 18.56 -36.20
N GLU A 307 26.73 19.48 -35.86
CA GLU A 307 25.77 19.30 -34.77
C GLU A 307 24.90 18.06 -35.00
N LEU A 308 24.34 17.88 -36.22
CA LEU A 308 23.52 16.72 -36.55
C LEU A 308 24.29 15.39 -36.42
N VAL A 309 25.55 15.33 -36.88
CA VAL A 309 26.41 14.16 -36.66
C VAL A 309 26.58 13.90 -35.16
N LYS A 310 26.83 14.94 -34.35
CA LYS A 310 26.99 14.76 -32.90
C LYS A 310 25.71 14.30 -32.22
N ILE A 311 24.54 14.83 -32.61
CA ILE A 311 23.22 14.42 -32.13
C ILE A 311 22.94 12.94 -32.49
N MET A 312 23.25 12.51 -33.73
CA MET A 312 23.11 11.10 -34.11
C MET A 312 24.04 10.19 -33.31
N ASN A 313 25.29 10.63 -33.04
CA ASN A 313 26.21 9.87 -32.19
C ASN A 313 25.69 9.78 -30.75
N CYS A 314 25.20 10.87 -30.15
CA CYS A 314 24.64 10.85 -28.79
C CYS A 314 23.38 9.97 -28.68
N ASN A 315 22.53 9.94 -29.70
CA ASN A 315 21.41 9.00 -29.82
C ASN A 315 21.88 7.53 -29.83
N GLU A 316 22.97 7.21 -30.54
CA GLU A 316 23.51 5.85 -30.61
C GLU A 316 24.33 5.43 -29.37
N GLU A 317 25.09 6.34 -28.77
CA GLU A 317 26.05 6.10 -27.68
C GLU A 317 25.43 6.23 -26.28
N ILE A 318 24.65 7.28 -26.03
CA ILE A 318 24.06 7.59 -24.71
C ILE A 318 22.52 7.55 -24.70
N GLY A 319 21.89 7.19 -25.81
CA GLY A 319 20.42 7.06 -25.91
C GLY A 319 19.68 8.39 -25.90
N GLN A 320 20.36 9.50 -26.25
CA GLN A 320 19.75 10.83 -26.29
C GLN A 320 18.55 10.86 -27.24
N LEU A 321 17.44 11.41 -26.78
CA LEU A 321 16.20 11.39 -27.53
C LEU A 321 16.18 12.44 -28.65
N VAL A 322 16.00 12.01 -29.90
CA VAL A 322 15.96 12.92 -31.05
C VAL A 322 14.55 13.11 -31.58
N LEU A 323 14.18 14.36 -31.81
CA LEU A 323 12.92 14.79 -32.42
C LEU A 323 13.21 15.49 -33.75
N THR A 324 12.61 15.03 -34.84
CA THR A 324 12.80 15.64 -36.16
C THR A 324 11.58 16.43 -36.61
N ILE A 325 11.80 17.65 -37.11
CA ILE A 325 10.76 18.55 -37.61
C ILE A 325 11.13 18.89 -39.06
N PHE A 326 10.33 18.45 -40.02
CA PHE A 326 10.57 18.64 -41.44
C PHE A 326 9.79 19.88 -41.93
N TYR A 327 10.49 20.99 -42.13
CA TYR A 327 9.89 22.30 -42.44
C TYR A 327 10.05 22.64 -43.92
N ASP A 328 8.95 22.61 -44.68
CA ASP A 328 8.90 22.78 -46.14
C ASP A 328 9.84 21.86 -46.95
N VAL A 329 10.19 20.69 -46.39
CA VAL A 329 11.06 19.65 -46.98
C VAL A 329 10.42 18.27 -46.84
N ASP A 330 10.58 17.41 -47.85
CA ASP A 330 10.15 16.01 -47.76
C ASP A 330 11.20 15.09 -47.07
N PRO A 331 10.85 14.32 -46.02
CA PRO A 331 11.74 13.32 -45.45
C PRO A 331 12.29 12.33 -46.47
N SER A 332 11.51 12.01 -47.53
CA SER A 332 11.96 11.11 -48.58
C SER A 332 12.97 11.76 -49.54
N ASP A 333 12.96 13.08 -49.71
CA ASP A 333 14.00 13.79 -50.48
C ASP A 333 15.33 13.82 -49.72
N ILE A 334 15.29 14.00 -48.39
CA ILE A 334 16.49 13.88 -47.53
C ILE A 334 17.00 12.44 -47.53
N ARG A 335 16.13 11.45 -47.25
CA ARG A 335 16.50 10.03 -47.11
C ARG A 335 17.04 9.42 -48.40
N ASN A 336 16.44 9.77 -49.55
CA ASN A 336 16.89 9.29 -50.85
C ASN A 336 17.97 10.19 -51.50
N GLN A 337 18.35 11.28 -50.82
CA GLN A 337 19.32 12.27 -51.32
C GLN A 337 18.95 12.77 -52.72
N LYS A 338 17.85 13.54 -52.80
CA LYS A 338 17.30 14.08 -54.04
C LYS A 338 16.94 15.57 -53.91
N GLY A 339 16.84 16.23 -55.06
CA GLY A 339 16.42 17.63 -55.15
C GLY A 339 17.42 18.63 -54.56
N GLY A 340 16.93 19.82 -54.21
CA GLY A 340 17.75 20.95 -53.77
C GLY A 340 18.55 20.71 -52.47
N PHE A 341 18.19 19.69 -51.68
CA PHE A 341 18.92 19.32 -50.46
C PHE A 341 20.31 18.75 -50.78
N VAL A 342 20.46 18.05 -51.91
CA VAL A 342 21.77 17.59 -52.42
C VAL A 342 22.58 18.74 -52.98
N GLU A 343 21.92 19.68 -53.67
CA GLU A 343 22.56 20.89 -54.19
C GLU A 343 23.07 21.78 -53.04
N ALA A 344 22.37 21.80 -51.90
CA ALA A 344 22.81 22.44 -50.66
C ALA A 344 24.01 21.72 -50.04
N LEU A 345 23.96 20.38 -49.90
CA LEU A 345 25.08 19.58 -49.36
C LEU A 345 26.35 19.73 -50.20
N MET A 346 26.22 19.72 -51.53
CA MET A 346 27.33 19.87 -52.50
C MET A 346 27.97 21.27 -52.52
N GLN A 347 27.39 22.28 -51.86
CA GLN A 347 28.05 23.58 -51.67
C GLN A 347 29.19 23.49 -50.65
N ASN A 348 29.12 22.54 -49.70
CA ASN A 348 30.15 22.30 -48.70
C ASN A 348 31.22 21.33 -49.24
N LYS A 349 32.35 21.89 -49.70
CA LYS A 349 33.50 21.13 -50.21
C LYS A 349 34.39 20.60 -49.08
N SER A 350 33.85 19.71 -48.24
CA SER A 350 34.58 19.01 -47.17
C SER A 350 34.86 17.54 -47.54
N GLU A 351 35.82 16.92 -46.86
CA GLU A 351 36.00 15.46 -46.87
C GLU A 351 34.96 14.75 -45.98
N GLU A 352 34.26 15.49 -45.11
CA GLU A 352 33.26 14.99 -44.15
C GLU A 352 31.86 14.71 -44.75
N VAL A 353 31.68 14.96 -46.05
CA VAL A 353 30.38 14.86 -46.74
C VAL A 353 29.74 13.48 -46.61
N GLU A 354 30.52 12.40 -46.52
CA GLU A 354 30.00 11.04 -46.27
C GLU A 354 29.36 10.90 -44.88
N LEU A 355 29.95 11.49 -43.84
CA LEU A 355 29.43 11.45 -42.46
C LEU A 355 28.15 12.28 -42.33
N TRP A 356 28.12 13.48 -42.92
CA TRP A 356 26.93 14.33 -42.98
C TRP A 356 25.78 13.65 -43.73
N SER A 357 26.11 12.99 -44.83
CA SER A 357 25.18 12.19 -45.65
C SER A 357 24.56 11.04 -44.85
N GLU A 358 25.36 10.29 -44.07
CA GLU A 358 24.86 9.24 -43.19
C GLU A 358 23.95 9.79 -42.08
N ALA A 359 24.36 10.85 -41.38
CA ALA A 359 23.59 11.46 -40.30
C ALA A 359 22.23 12.00 -40.78
N LEU A 360 22.17 12.61 -41.98
CA LEU A 360 20.93 13.04 -42.62
C LEU A 360 20.00 11.87 -42.97
N VAL A 361 20.53 10.74 -43.44
CA VAL A 361 19.74 9.53 -43.71
C VAL A 361 19.20 8.92 -42.42
N LYS A 362 19.99 8.90 -41.34
CA LYS A 362 19.54 8.48 -40.00
C LYS A 362 18.43 9.38 -39.47
N ALA A 363 18.63 10.70 -39.43
CA ALA A 363 17.63 11.66 -38.97
C ALA A 363 16.32 11.60 -39.79
N SER A 364 16.41 11.57 -41.12
CA SER A 364 15.23 11.43 -42.00
C SER A 364 14.56 10.05 -41.96
N SER A 365 15.11 9.09 -41.20
CA SER A 365 14.49 7.80 -40.92
C SER A 365 13.76 7.74 -39.57
N LEU A 366 13.90 8.77 -38.73
CA LEU A 366 13.13 8.94 -37.50
C LEU A 366 11.70 9.41 -37.80
N ALA A 367 10.77 9.14 -36.89
CA ALA A 367 9.42 9.70 -36.91
C ALA A 367 9.45 11.16 -36.43
N GLY A 368 8.70 12.05 -37.10
CA GLY A 368 8.77 13.48 -36.85
C GLY A 368 7.62 14.27 -37.50
N TRP A 369 7.53 15.57 -37.19
CA TRP A 369 6.47 16.46 -37.66
C TRP A 369 6.72 16.90 -39.10
N TYR A 370 5.64 16.96 -39.90
CA TYR A 370 5.70 17.33 -41.29
C TYR A 370 4.95 18.65 -41.53
N LEU A 371 5.70 19.72 -41.80
CA LEU A 371 5.23 21.09 -41.97
C LEU A 371 5.49 21.55 -43.40
N ASN A 372 4.84 20.93 -44.38
CA ASN A 372 4.97 21.28 -45.79
C ASN A 372 3.68 21.96 -46.29
N GLY A 373 3.76 23.25 -46.64
CA GLY A 373 2.61 24.01 -47.12
C GLY A 373 1.52 24.30 -46.08
N THR A 374 1.79 24.12 -44.78
CA THR A 374 0.90 24.52 -43.69
C THR A 374 0.66 26.03 -43.71
N PRO A 375 -0.60 26.51 -43.67
CA PRO A 375 -0.87 27.93 -43.48
C PRO A 375 -0.30 28.42 -42.14
N LYS A 376 0.31 29.62 -42.11
CA LYS A 376 0.87 30.21 -40.86
C LYS A 376 -0.10 30.24 -39.68
N SER A 377 -1.42 30.22 -39.93
CA SER A 377 -2.45 30.11 -38.89
C SER A 377 -2.48 28.79 -38.12
N HIS A 378 -1.75 27.75 -38.57
CA HIS A 378 -1.69 26.44 -37.92
C HIS A 378 -0.32 26.09 -37.34
N GLU A 379 0.72 26.91 -37.57
CA GLU A 379 2.06 26.72 -37.00
C GLU A 379 2.00 26.70 -35.46
N GLY A 380 1.27 27.63 -34.85
CA GLY A 380 1.08 27.68 -33.38
C GLY A 380 0.37 26.44 -32.80
N THR A 381 -0.46 25.73 -33.56
CA THR A 381 -1.06 24.45 -33.12
C THR A 381 -0.02 23.33 -33.14
N CYS A 382 0.88 23.32 -34.14
CA CYS A 382 1.98 22.37 -34.22
C CYS A 382 3.03 22.62 -33.12
N ILE A 383 3.42 23.88 -32.90
CA ILE A 383 4.31 24.29 -31.80
C ILE A 383 3.74 23.80 -30.47
N LYS A 384 2.45 24.07 -30.20
CA LYS A 384 1.81 23.57 -28.97
C LYS A 384 1.87 22.03 -28.86
N SER A 385 1.59 21.28 -29.93
CA SER A 385 1.70 19.81 -29.94
C SER A 385 3.12 19.32 -29.63
N ILE A 386 4.14 19.97 -30.19
CA ILE A 386 5.56 19.67 -29.95
C ILE A 386 5.93 19.97 -28.49
N VAL A 387 5.56 21.15 -27.97
CA VAL A 387 5.78 21.57 -26.57
C VAL A 387 5.07 20.63 -25.60
N ASP A 388 3.78 20.35 -25.80
CA ASP A 388 2.99 19.44 -24.97
C ASP A 388 3.62 18.02 -24.96
N MET A 389 4.25 17.58 -26.05
CA MET A 389 4.94 16.28 -26.09
C MET A 389 6.33 16.33 -25.42
N ILE A 390 7.12 17.39 -25.63
CA ILE A 390 8.41 17.56 -24.94
C ILE A 390 8.20 17.63 -23.43
N SER A 391 7.28 18.48 -22.95
CA SER A 391 6.89 18.57 -21.54
C SER A 391 6.51 17.20 -20.97
N ARG A 392 5.59 16.47 -21.61
CA ARG A 392 5.18 15.13 -21.15
C ARG A 392 6.31 14.10 -21.15
N ARG A 393 7.34 14.25 -21.98
CA ARG A 393 8.52 13.37 -21.96
C ARG A 393 9.48 13.74 -20.83
N LEU A 394 9.66 15.02 -20.53
CA LEU A 394 10.41 15.49 -19.37
C LEU A 394 9.70 15.06 -18.06
N ASP A 395 8.37 15.11 -18.01
CA ASP A 395 7.55 14.59 -16.90
C ASP A 395 7.68 13.07 -16.68
N CYS A 396 8.09 12.32 -17.72
CA CYS A 396 8.31 10.87 -17.64
C CYS A 396 9.75 10.48 -17.32
N LEU A 397 10.69 11.45 -17.26
CA LEU A 397 12.04 11.20 -16.78
C LEU A 397 12.03 11.00 -15.26
N PRO A 398 13.03 10.27 -14.72
CA PRO A 398 13.18 10.15 -13.27
C PRO A 398 13.33 11.54 -12.64
N SER A 399 12.32 11.97 -11.87
CA SER A 399 12.53 13.04 -10.90
C SER A 399 13.67 12.60 -9.99
N SER A 400 14.72 13.42 -9.85
CA SER A 400 15.92 13.07 -9.07
C SER A 400 15.50 12.44 -7.74
N VAL A 401 15.81 11.15 -7.58
CA VAL A 401 15.42 10.35 -6.43
C VAL A 401 15.79 11.13 -5.18
N ASP A 402 14.81 11.38 -4.29
CA ASP A 402 15.01 12.08 -3.03
C ASP A 402 16.27 11.51 -2.36
N ASP A 403 17.36 12.29 -2.24
CA ASP A 403 18.74 11.91 -1.81
C ASP A 403 18.80 11.27 -0.39
N ASN A 404 17.63 11.00 0.17
CA ASN A 404 17.27 10.55 1.49
C ASN A 404 16.71 9.10 1.49
N LEU A 405 16.82 8.34 0.39
CA LEU A 405 16.48 6.91 0.40
C LEU A 405 17.51 6.11 1.23
N ILE A 406 17.05 5.47 2.31
CA ILE A 406 17.89 4.67 3.21
C ILE A 406 17.36 3.25 3.30
N GLY A 407 18.23 2.26 3.12
CA GLY A 407 17.91 0.83 3.26
C GLY A 407 17.09 0.26 2.11
N ILE A 408 16.94 1.01 1.01
CA ILE A 408 16.13 0.63 -0.16
C ILE A 408 16.98 -0.12 -1.20
N GLU A 409 18.30 0.00 -1.15
CA GLU A 409 19.26 -0.60 -2.08
C GLU A 409 19.20 -2.14 -2.08
N VAL A 410 18.99 -2.75 -0.91
CA VAL A 410 18.82 -4.21 -0.77
C VAL A 410 17.48 -4.66 -1.38
N HIS A 411 16.43 -3.87 -1.20
CA HIS A 411 15.12 -4.13 -1.81
C HIS A 411 15.16 -3.96 -3.34
N MET A 412 15.79 -2.88 -3.85
CA MET A 412 15.98 -2.64 -5.27
C MET A 412 16.73 -3.79 -5.95
N LYS A 413 17.86 -4.24 -5.38
CA LYS A 413 18.65 -5.35 -5.94
C LYS A 413 17.86 -6.66 -6.06
N GLU A 414 17.06 -7.01 -5.05
CA GLU A 414 16.25 -8.24 -5.13
C GLU A 414 15.04 -8.07 -6.07
N VAL A 415 14.42 -6.88 -6.13
CA VAL A 415 13.34 -6.58 -7.08
C VAL A 415 13.86 -6.60 -8.53
N MET A 416 14.98 -5.96 -8.85
CA MET A 416 15.61 -6.00 -10.18
C MET A 416 15.95 -7.43 -10.62
N LYS A 417 16.50 -8.23 -9.71
CA LYS A 417 16.78 -9.66 -9.94
C LYS A 417 15.50 -10.46 -10.22
N LEU A 418 14.40 -10.15 -9.53
CA LEU A 418 13.08 -10.77 -9.79
C LEU A 418 12.41 -10.28 -11.09
N LEU A 419 12.71 -9.05 -11.53
CA LEU A 419 12.31 -8.53 -12.85
C LEU A 419 13.03 -9.23 -14.01
N LYS A 420 14.20 -9.85 -13.79
CA LYS A 420 14.95 -10.62 -14.79
C LYS A 420 15.11 -9.86 -16.13
N LEU A 421 15.64 -8.64 -16.08
CA LEU A 421 15.75 -7.74 -17.24
C LEU A 421 16.36 -8.42 -18.48
N GLU A 422 17.36 -9.28 -18.29
CA GLU A 422 18.06 -10.03 -19.35
C GLU A 422 17.27 -11.20 -19.99
N SER A 423 16.09 -11.55 -19.47
CA SER A 423 15.33 -12.73 -19.95
C SER A 423 14.26 -12.38 -20.98
N GLY A 424 14.07 -13.25 -21.98
CA GLY A 424 12.96 -13.13 -22.95
C GLY A 424 11.58 -13.30 -22.30
N GLY A 425 10.52 -12.96 -23.03
CA GLY A 425 9.14 -13.02 -22.57
C GLY A 425 8.69 -11.85 -21.67
N VAL A 426 7.45 -11.94 -21.20
CA VAL A 426 6.77 -10.94 -20.35
C VAL A 426 6.84 -11.38 -18.89
N HIS A 427 7.23 -10.49 -17.99
CA HIS A 427 7.29 -10.77 -16.55
C HIS A 427 6.42 -9.80 -15.74
N MET A 428 5.59 -10.37 -14.87
CA MET A 428 4.80 -9.66 -13.87
C MET A 428 5.35 -9.95 -12.47
N LEU A 429 5.57 -8.91 -11.67
CA LEU A 429 6.13 -8.97 -10.32
C LEU A 429 5.21 -8.26 -9.31
N GLY A 430 4.73 -9.00 -8.32
CA GLY A 430 3.90 -8.44 -7.24
C GLY A 430 4.73 -8.03 -6.02
N ILE A 431 4.81 -6.74 -5.71
CA ILE A 431 5.45 -6.18 -4.51
C ILE A 431 4.38 -5.99 -3.43
N TRP A 432 4.46 -6.72 -2.32
CA TRP A 432 3.39 -6.74 -1.31
C TRP A 432 3.87 -6.63 0.13
N GLY A 433 2.97 -6.21 1.03
CA GLY A 433 3.26 -5.98 2.44
C GLY A 433 2.39 -4.90 3.09
N MET A 434 2.63 -4.63 4.37
CA MET A 434 1.83 -3.74 5.21
C MET A 434 1.70 -2.30 4.65
N GLY A 435 0.66 -1.57 5.06
CA GLY A 435 0.57 -0.12 4.80
C GLY A 435 1.76 0.63 5.39
N GLY A 436 2.30 1.62 4.68
CA GLY A 436 3.43 2.44 5.14
C GLY A 436 4.83 1.77 5.10
N ILE A 437 4.94 0.53 4.60
CA ILE A 437 6.22 -0.24 4.57
C ILE A 437 7.19 0.17 3.45
N GLY A 438 6.83 1.11 2.57
CA GLY A 438 7.71 1.59 1.49
C GLY A 438 7.56 0.92 0.11
N LYS A 439 6.52 0.10 -0.12
CA LYS A 439 6.28 -0.59 -1.43
C LYS A 439 6.36 0.35 -2.63
N THR A 440 5.60 1.44 -2.61
CA THR A 440 5.55 2.46 -3.68
C THR A 440 6.91 3.12 -3.88
N THR A 441 7.65 3.36 -2.80
CA THR A 441 9.01 3.92 -2.84
C THR A 441 10.00 2.97 -3.50
N ILE A 442 9.96 1.67 -3.16
CA ILE A 442 10.79 0.64 -3.81
C ILE A 442 10.43 0.52 -5.29
N ALA A 443 9.13 0.49 -5.62
CA ALA A 443 8.66 0.41 -7.00
C ALA A 443 9.06 1.64 -7.82
N ARG A 444 9.05 2.84 -7.23
CA ARG A 444 9.50 4.08 -7.86
C ARG A 444 11.00 4.09 -8.09
N ALA A 445 11.81 3.81 -7.06
CA ALA A 445 13.27 3.77 -7.19
C ALA A 445 13.74 2.76 -8.27
N VAL A 446 13.09 1.59 -8.38
CA VAL A 446 13.38 0.63 -9.46
C VAL A 446 12.90 1.12 -10.83
N TYR A 447 11.72 1.76 -10.91
CA TYR A 447 11.23 2.35 -12.15
C TYR A 447 12.17 3.45 -12.66
N ASP A 448 12.61 4.33 -11.77
CA ASP A 448 13.54 5.42 -12.04
C ASP A 448 14.88 4.89 -12.58
N GLU A 449 15.40 3.80 -12.01
CA GLU A 449 16.65 3.15 -12.42
C GLU A 449 16.57 2.43 -13.79
N VAL A 450 15.41 1.85 -14.16
CA VAL A 450 15.32 0.95 -15.32
C VAL A 450 14.40 1.42 -16.46
N SER A 451 13.66 2.53 -16.28
CA SER A 451 12.69 3.05 -17.26
C SER A 451 13.26 3.32 -18.65
N THR A 452 14.51 3.77 -18.73
CA THR A 452 15.22 4.11 -19.98
C THR A 452 15.52 2.91 -20.88
N TYR A 453 15.44 1.67 -20.36
CA TYR A 453 15.65 0.45 -21.16
C TYR A 453 14.41 0.01 -21.96
N PHE A 454 13.28 0.70 -21.82
CA PHE A 454 11.98 0.31 -22.39
C PHE A 454 11.51 1.31 -23.47
N GLU A 455 10.76 0.81 -24.45
CA GLU A 455 10.16 1.62 -25.52
C GLU A 455 9.10 2.58 -24.98
N VAL A 456 8.36 2.11 -23.97
CA VAL A 456 7.36 2.87 -23.23
C VAL A 456 7.56 2.57 -21.75
N SER A 457 7.47 3.60 -20.91
CA SER A 457 7.45 3.47 -19.46
C SER A 457 6.23 4.22 -18.91
N CYS A 458 5.52 3.63 -17.94
CA CYS A 458 4.45 4.33 -17.23
C CYS A 458 4.32 3.88 -15.77
N PHE A 459 4.19 4.84 -14.88
CA PHE A 459 3.84 4.64 -13.48
C PHE A 459 2.38 5.08 -13.29
N ILE A 460 1.51 4.23 -12.76
CA ILE A 460 0.10 4.52 -12.47
C ILE A 460 -0.09 4.54 -10.96
N GLU A 461 -0.37 5.71 -10.40
CA GLU A 461 -0.34 5.94 -8.95
C GLU A 461 -1.68 5.64 -8.27
N ASN A 462 -1.62 5.08 -7.04
CA ASN A 462 -2.73 5.04 -6.09
C ASN A 462 -4.07 4.51 -6.67
N ILE A 463 -4.01 3.39 -7.40
CA ILE A 463 -5.13 2.84 -8.20
C ILE A 463 -6.37 2.58 -7.35
N ARG A 464 -6.23 2.12 -6.10
CA ARG A 464 -7.37 1.99 -5.17
C ARG A 464 -8.18 3.28 -5.09
N GLU A 465 -7.52 4.40 -4.85
CA GLU A 465 -8.23 5.65 -4.56
C GLU A 465 -8.75 6.28 -5.84
N VAL A 466 -7.93 6.35 -6.90
CA VAL A 466 -8.37 6.88 -8.20
C VAL A 466 -9.56 6.08 -8.76
N SER A 467 -9.50 4.74 -8.75
CA SER A 467 -10.62 3.92 -9.24
C SER A 467 -11.87 3.99 -8.36
N LYS A 468 -11.73 4.28 -7.06
CA LYS A 468 -12.85 4.47 -6.13
C LYS A 468 -13.54 5.83 -6.26
N PHE A 469 -12.79 6.90 -6.57
CA PHE A 469 -13.33 8.25 -6.72
C PHE A 469 -13.81 8.55 -8.15
N TYR A 470 -13.03 8.16 -9.17
CA TYR A 470 -13.28 8.52 -10.58
C TYR A 470 -13.69 7.34 -11.46
N GLY A 471 -13.74 6.13 -10.91
CA GLY A 471 -14.03 4.90 -11.66
C GLY A 471 -12.79 4.31 -12.36
N LEU A 472 -12.86 3.02 -12.68
CA LEU A 472 -11.76 2.29 -13.31
C LEU A 472 -11.47 2.75 -14.75
N GLU A 473 -12.49 3.28 -15.43
CA GLU A 473 -12.39 3.90 -16.76
C GLU A 473 -11.46 5.11 -16.78
N HIS A 474 -11.35 5.84 -15.65
CA HIS A 474 -10.42 6.97 -15.53
C HIS A 474 -8.97 6.47 -15.52
N VAL A 475 -8.68 5.43 -14.74
CA VAL A 475 -7.35 4.79 -14.68
C VAL A 475 -6.96 4.20 -16.04
N GLN A 476 -7.91 3.62 -16.77
CA GLN A 476 -7.66 3.15 -18.14
C GLN A 476 -7.34 4.29 -19.11
N LYS A 477 -8.05 5.43 -19.04
CA LYS A 477 -7.73 6.63 -19.82
C LYS A 477 -6.34 7.16 -19.50
N GLU A 478 -5.92 7.11 -18.23
CA GLU A 478 -4.56 7.48 -17.79
C GLU A 478 -3.48 6.55 -18.37
N VAL A 479 -3.69 5.22 -18.34
CA VAL A 479 -2.79 4.25 -19.00
C VAL A 479 -2.70 4.54 -20.51
N ILE A 480 -3.85 4.67 -21.18
CA ILE A 480 -3.91 4.88 -22.62
C ILE A 480 -3.21 6.20 -23.01
N SER A 481 -3.40 7.28 -22.24
CA SER A 481 -2.77 8.58 -22.54
C SER A 481 -1.24 8.55 -22.38
N ARG A 482 -0.70 7.85 -21.37
CA ARG A 482 0.75 7.67 -21.19
C ARG A 482 1.38 6.73 -22.24
N VAL A 483 0.62 5.77 -22.76
CA VAL A 483 1.11 4.77 -23.74
C VAL A 483 1.04 5.25 -25.19
N LEU A 484 0.00 6.00 -25.56
CA LEU A 484 -0.29 6.34 -26.96
C LEU A 484 0.18 7.73 -27.40
N PHE A 485 0.52 8.62 -26.46
CA PHE A 485 1.08 9.95 -26.68
C PHE A 485 0.22 10.97 -27.47
N ASP A 486 -0.73 10.56 -28.35
CA ASP A 486 -1.30 11.48 -29.35
C ASP A 486 -2.79 11.29 -29.70
N ASP A 487 -3.62 10.73 -28.81
CA ASP A 487 -5.03 10.44 -29.12
C ASP A 487 -6.05 11.14 -28.20
N SER A 488 -6.19 12.45 -28.41
CA SER A 488 -7.21 13.30 -27.75
C SER A 488 -8.67 12.98 -28.12
N HIS A 489 -8.88 11.95 -28.95
CA HIS A 489 -10.19 11.53 -29.46
C HIS A 489 -10.63 10.12 -29.01
N LEU A 490 -9.75 9.32 -28.38
CA LEU A 490 -10.11 8.00 -27.86
C LEU A 490 -11.07 8.10 -26.67
N ARG A 491 -12.35 7.91 -26.94
CA ARG A 491 -13.39 7.77 -25.91
C ARG A 491 -13.41 6.35 -25.39
N VAL A 492 -12.83 6.12 -24.20
CA VAL A 492 -13.19 4.96 -23.39
C VAL A 492 -14.60 5.22 -22.83
N GLY A 493 -15.61 4.59 -23.44
CA GLY A 493 -17.01 4.63 -23.05
C GLY A 493 -17.46 3.47 -22.15
N SER A 494 -16.58 2.50 -21.91
CA SER A 494 -16.77 1.43 -20.91
C SER A 494 -15.44 0.80 -20.47
N VAL A 495 -15.43 0.11 -19.32
CA VAL A 495 -14.26 -0.64 -18.83
C VAL A 495 -13.78 -1.72 -19.81
N ASP A 496 -14.71 -2.41 -20.50
CA ASP A 496 -14.37 -3.45 -21.47
C ASP A 496 -13.73 -2.85 -22.73
N GLU A 497 -14.18 -1.69 -23.18
CA GLU A 497 -13.58 -0.95 -24.30
C GLU A 497 -12.16 -0.49 -23.96
N GLY A 498 -11.96 0.11 -22.78
CA GLY A 498 -10.63 0.50 -22.30
C GLY A 498 -9.68 -0.68 -22.16
N THR A 499 -10.18 -1.83 -21.69
CA THR A 499 -9.45 -3.10 -21.59
C THR A 499 -8.96 -3.58 -22.96
N ASN A 500 -9.84 -3.59 -23.97
CA ASN A 500 -9.46 -3.99 -25.33
C ASN A 500 -8.43 -3.01 -25.93
N LEU A 501 -8.62 -1.69 -25.77
CA LEU A 501 -7.68 -0.68 -26.23
C LEU A 501 -6.29 -0.84 -25.60
N ILE A 502 -6.20 -1.07 -24.29
CA ILE A 502 -4.92 -1.29 -23.59
C ILE A 502 -4.22 -2.52 -24.16
N ARG A 503 -4.90 -3.67 -24.23
CA ARG A 503 -4.34 -4.93 -24.80
C ARG A 503 -3.83 -4.72 -26.22
N ASP A 504 -4.66 -4.18 -27.10
CA ASP A 504 -4.38 -4.17 -28.54
C ASP A 504 -3.15 -3.31 -28.87
N HIS A 505 -2.94 -2.21 -28.12
CA HIS A 505 -1.78 -1.34 -28.30
C HIS A 505 -0.51 -1.82 -27.57
N LEU A 506 -0.63 -2.47 -26.41
CA LEU A 506 0.52 -2.96 -25.65
C LEU A 506 1.09 -4.28 -26.18
N SER A 507 0.28 -5.09 -26.88
CA SER A 507 0.66 -6.41 -27.40
C SER A 507 1.90 -6.46 -28.31
N ARG A 508 2.36 -5.30 -28.82
CA ARG A 508 3.47 -5.17 -29.76
C ARG A 508 4.62 -4.30 -29.27
N ARG A 509 4.53 -3.73 -28.05
CA ARG A 509 5.53 -2.80 -27.50
C ARG A 509 6.26 -3.39 -26.30
N ILE A 510 7.50 -2.96 -26.09
CA ILE A 510 8.32 -3.37 -24.94
C ILE A 510 8.12 -2.35 -23.82
N ILE A 511 7.23 -2.64 -22.88
CA ILE A 511 6.79 -1.68 -21.84
C ILE A 511 7.31 -2.01 -20.43
N LEU A 512 7.67 -0.97 -19.68
CA LEU A 512 7.75 -0.99 -18.23
C LEU A 512 6.48 -0.35 -17.64
N MET A 513 5.68 -1.11 -16.91
CA MET A 513 4.44 -0.61 -16.29
C MET A 513 4.49 -0.82 -14.77
N VAL A 514 4.14 0.20 -13.99
CA VAL A 514 3.91 0.08 -12.55
C VAL A 514 2.46 0.39 -12.22
N LEU A 515 1.80 -0.54 -11.52
CA LEU A 515 0.43 -0.42 -11.02
C LEU A 515 0.46 -0.33 -9.49
N ASP A 516 0.27 0.86 -8.92
CA ASP A 516 0.47 1.12 -7.49
C ASP A 516 -0.81 1.10 -6.64
N ASP A 517 -0.70 0.57 -5.42
CA ASP A 517 -1.74 0.38 -4.38
C ASP A 517 -3.04 -0.26 -4.93
N VAL A 518 -2.88 -1.34 -5.70
CA VAL A 518 -3.96 -2.20 -6.20
C VAL A 518 -4.58 -2.99 -5.04
N ASP A 519 -5.91 -2.97 -4.90
CA ASP A 519 -6.63 -3.64 -3.80
C ASP A 519 -7.76 -4.59 -4.23
N HIS A 520 -8.08 -4.67 -5.53
CA HIS A 520 -9.11 -5.57 -6.05
C HIS A 520 -8.73 -6.24 -7.37
N LYS A 521 -9.12 -7.52 -7.54
CA LYS A 521 -8.78 -8.33 -8.73
C LYS A 521 -9.20 -7.66 -10.05
N SER A 522 -10.37 -7.03 -10.08
CA SER A 522 -10.91 -6.38 -11.27
C SER A 522 -10.05 -5.21 -11.78
N GLN A 523 -9.25 -4.57 -10.92
CA GLN A 523 -8.29 -3.54 -11.35
C GLN A 523 -7.18 -4.18 -12.22
N LEU A 524 -6.65 -5.33 -11.82
CA LEU A 524 -5.67 -6.06 -12.65
C LEU A 524 -6.29 -6.62 -13.93
N GLU A 525 -7.49 -7.20 -13.85
CA GLU A 525 -8.19 -7.74 -15.03
C GLU A 525 -8.47 -6.66 -16.09
N ALA A 526 -8.64 -5.40 -15.70
CA ALA A 526 -8.93 -4.28 -16.60
C ALA A 526 -7.68 -3.51 -17.11
N LEU A 527 -6.52 -3.64 -16.44
CA LEU A 527 -5.31 -2.86 -16.73
C LEU A 527 -4.14 -3.72 -17.23
N ALA A 528 -4.05 -4.98 -16.78
CA ALA A 528 -2.97 -5.91 -17.10
C ALA A 528 -3.49 -7.36 -17.11
N GLY A 529 -4.56 -7.62 -17.87
CA GLY A 529 -5.41 -8.79 -17.67
C GLY A 529 -4.79 -10.16 -17.96
N ALA A 530 -3.70 -10.21 -18.74
CA ALA A 530 -2.94 -11.42 -19.04
C ALA A 530 -1.53 -11.09 -19.57
N TYR A 531 -0.65 -12.09 -19.61
CA TYR A 531 0.74 -11.95 -20.08
C TYR A 531 0.86 -11.64 -21.59
N ASP A 532 -0.14 -12.04 -22.39
CA ASP A 532 -0.19 -11.84 -23.86
C ASP A 532 -0.68 -10.44 -24.27
N TRP A 533 -1.05 -9.60 -23.30
CA TRP A 533 -1.35 -8.18 -23.53
C TRP A 533 -0.11 -7.32 -23.83
N PHE A 534 1.10 -7.87 -23.67
CA PHE A 534 2.35 -7.11 -23.69
C PHE A 534 3.35 -7.71 -24.67
N GLY A 535 4.15 -6.86 -25.32
CA GLY A 535 5.22 -7.31 -26.22
C GLY A 535 6.35 -8.04 -25.47
N GLU A 536 7.06 -8.91 -26.18
CA GLU A 536 8.18 -9.67 -25.63
C GLU A 536 9.27 -8.75 -25.05
N GLY A 537 9.72 -9.03 -23.82
CA GLY A 537 10.64 -8.17 -23.06
C GLY A 537 9.95 -7.24 -22.04
N SER A 538 8.62 -7.08 -22.08
CA SER A 538 7.89 -6.21 -21.16
C SER A 538 7.98 -6.63 -19.68
N ARG A 539 7.90 -5.65 -18.79
CA ARG A 539 7.97 -5.80 -17.33
C ARG A 539 6.85 -5.04 -16.64
N ILE A 540 6.11 -5.71 -15.77
CA ILE A 540 4.99 -5.14 -15.04
C ILE A 540 5.22 -5.33 -13.53
N MET A 541 5.22 -4.24 -12.78
CA MET A 541 5.25 -4.26 -11.32
C MET A 541 3.88 -3.89 -10.75
N ILE A 542 3.43 -4.62 -9.75
CA ILE A 542 2.15 -4.39 -9.09
C ILE A 542 2.42 -4.22 -7.60
N THR A 543 2.08 -3.07 -7.01
CA THR A 543 2.16 -2.88 -5.56
C THR A 543 0.80 -3.15 -4.90
N THR A 544 0.78 -3.90 -3.80
CA THR A 544 -0.48 -4.21 -3.10
C THR A 544 -0.29 -4.44 -1.59
N ARG A 545 -1.37 -4.32 -0.83
CA ARG A 545 -1.44 -4.74 0.58
C ARG A 545 -1.92 -6.17 0.75
N ASP A 546 -2.50 -6.76 -0.31
CA ASP A 546 -3.21 -8.03 -0.28
C ASP A 546 -2.62 -9.03 -1.28
N GLU A 547 -1.92 -10.04 -0.76
CA GLU A 547 -1.33 -11.12 -1.55
C GLU A 547 -2.39 -11.89 -2.37
N SER A 548 -3.64 -11.95 -1.89
CA SER A 548 -4.69 -12.70 -2.58
C SER A 548 -5.06 -12.09 -3.95
N VAL A 549 -4.82 -10.79 -4.16
CA VAL A 549 -5.00 -10.13 -5.47
C VAL A 549 -3.99 -10.66 -6.48
N LEU A 550 -2.74 -10.85 -6.06
CA LEU A 550 -1.66 -11.40 -6.90
C LEU A 550 -1.92 -12.89 -7.24
N VAL A 551 -2.28 -13.67 -6.22
CA VAL A 551 -2.58 -15.11 -6.37
C VAL A 551 -3.81 -15.33 -7.26
N ALA A 552 -4.84 -14.51 -7.13
CA ALA A 552 -6.04 -14.58 -7.98
C ALA A 552 -5.77 -14.25 -9.45
N HIS A 553 -4.63 -13.61 -9.74
CA HIS A 553 -4.18 -13.27 -11.10
C HIS A 553 -3.05 -14.20 -11.61
N ASN A 554 -2.75 -15.30 -10.90
CA ASN A 554 -1.68 -16.26 -11.22
C ASN A 554 -0.28 -15.63 -11.36
N ILE A 555 -0.01 -14.53 -10.65
CA ILE A 555 1.34 -13.93 -10.65
C ILE A 555 2.29 -14.88 -9.92
N MET A 556 3.31 -15.34 -10.65
CA MET A 556 4.25 -16.38 -10.20
C MET A 556 5.44 -15.85 -9.40
N HIS A 557 5.67 -14.54 -9.40
CA HIS A 557 6.83 -13.89 -8.77
C HIS A 557 6.35 -12.77 -7.85
N ASN A 558 6.59 -12.95 -6.55
CA ASN A 558 6.06 -12.10 -5.49
C ASN A 558 7.21 -11.68 -4.56
N TYR A 559 7.35 -10.39 -4.29
CA TYR A 559 8.31 -9.85 -3.34
C TYR A 559 7.57 -9.33 -2.11
N LYS A 560 7.79 -9.96 -0.94
CA LYS A 560 7.24 -9.47 0.33
C LYS A 560 8.21 -8.47 0.95
N VAL A 561 7.80 -7.22 1.05
CA VAL A 561 8.60 -6.16 1.69
C VAL A 561 8.65 -6.39 3.21
N ILE A 562 9.86 -6.37 3.76
CA ILE A 562 10.13 -6.45 5.20
C ILE A 562 10.33 -5.04 5.79
N ALA A 563 10.20 -4.91 7.11
CA ALA A 563 10.51 -3.67 7.80
C ALA A 563 12.02 -3.38 7.79
N LEU A 564 12.40 -2.11 7.93
CA LEU A 564 13.79 -1.70 8.06
C LEU A 564 14.43 -2.33 9.30
N GLY A 565 15.69 -2.74 9.18
CA GLY A 565 16.49 -3.19 10.32
C GLY A 565 16.81 -2.04 11.28
N TYR A 566 17.50 -2.37 12.37
CA TYR A 566 17.84 -1.39 13.41
C TYR A 566 18.80 -0.31 12.89
N GLU A 567 19.81 -0.68 12.08
CA GLU A 567 20.80 0.26 11.57
C GLU A 567 20.20 1.19 10.51
N GLU A 568 19.40 0.67 9.59
CA GLU A 568 18.68 1.45 8.58
C GLU A 568 17.68 2.40 9.25
N SER A 569 16.94 1.92 10.25
CA SER A 569 16.02 2.76 11.05
C SER A 569 16.76 3.85 11.84
N SER A 570 17.95 3.54 12.36
CA SER A 570 18.83 4.46 13.08
C SER A 570 19.35 5.55 12.13
N GLN A 571 19.88 5.18 10.96
CA GLN A 571 20.35 6.11 9.94
C GLN A 571 19.20 7.02 9.46
N PHE A 572 18.01 6.45 9.19
CA PHE A 572 16.82 7.20 8.79
C PHE A 572 16.44 8.27 9.83
N LEU A 573 16.36 7.87 11.10
CA LEU A 573 16.04 8.77 12.21
C LEU A 573 17.09 9.87 12.40
N ARG A 574 18.39 9.54 12.27
CA ARG A 574 19.48 10.52 12.38
C ARG A 574 19.38 11.60 11.30
N MET A 575 19.21 11.18 10.06
CA MET A 575 19.12 12.08 8.92
C MET A 575 17.89 12.99 9.02
N HIS A 576 16.70 12.43 9.25
CA HIS A 576 15.45 13.21 9.24
C HIS A 576 15.20 14.02 10.53
N ALA A 577 15.63 13.57 11.71
CA ALA A 577 15.39 14.31 12.96
C ALA A 577 16.51 15.32 13.30
N PHE A 578 17.72 15.17 12.77
CA PHE A 578 18.87 16.02 13.12
C PHE A 578 19.54 16.74 11.94
N LYS A 579 19.25 16.39 10.67
CA LYS A 579 19.88 16.92 9.44
C LYS A 579 21.40 16.74 9.29
N LYS A 580 22.14 16.39 10.34
CA LYS A 580 23.57 15.97 10.30
C LYS A 580 23.89 15.01 11.45
N ASP A 581 24.73 14.00 11.20
CA ASP A 581 25.11 12.98 12.19
C ASP A 581 25.75 13.54 13.48
N ASP A 582 26.53 14.62 13.38
CA ASP A 582 27.25 15.21 14.53
C ASP A 582 26.34 15.74 15.66
N LEU A 583 25.04 15.96 15.38
CA LEU A 583 24.06 16.48 16.34
C LEU A 583 23.39 15.40 17.21
N THR A 584 23.75 14.13 17.02
CA THR A 584 23.19 12.98 17.76
C THR A 584 23.69 12.88 19.21
N LYS A 585 24.80 13.57 19.55
CA LYS A 585 25.46 13.50 20.87
C LYS A 585 24.52 13.90 22.01
N GLY A 586 24.23 12.95 22.89
CA GLY A 586 23.34 13.09 24.04
C GLY A 586 21.91 12.53 23.86
N TYR A 587 21.56 12.00 22.68
CA TYR A 587 20.26 11.38 22.37
C TYR A 587 20.33 9.84 22.21
N GLU A 588 21.49 9.23 22.47
CA GLU A 588 21.78 7.81 22.22
C GLU A 588 20.90 6.85 23.04
N ASP A 589 20.37 7.29 24.18
CA ASP A 589 19.39 6.58 25.02
C ASP A 589 17.93 6.74 24.56
N LEU A 590 17.66 7.69 23.65
CA LEU A 590 16.33 7.94 23.09
C LEU A 590 16.16 7.38 21.68
N LEU A 591 17.22 7.31 20.87
CA LEU A 591 17.16 6.70 19.53
C LEU A 591 16.55 5.27 19.55
N PRO A 592 16.99 4.33 20.43
CA PRO A 592 16.40 2.99 20.48
C PRO A 592 14.90 3.05 20.80
N ARG A 593 14.48 3.94 21.72
CA ARG A 593 13.07 4.08 22.12
C ARG A 593 12.16 4.60 21.00
N VAL A 594 12.70 5.35 20.04
CA VAL A 594 11.98 5.76 18.82
C VAL A 594 11.90 4.59 17.85
N ILE A 595 13.03 3.89 17.62
CA ILE A 595 13.12 2.75 16.71
C ILE A 595 12.20 1.61 17.18
N ASP A 596 12.20 1.28 18.48
CA ASP A 596 11.29 0.32 19.11
C ASP A 596 9.82 0.68 18.89
N TYR A 597 9.48 1.98 18.96
CA TYR A 597 8.12 2.44 18.72
C TYR A 597 7.74 2.43 17.22
N ALA A 598 8.69 2.58 16.30
CA ALA A 598 8.42 2.44 14.88
C ALA A 598 8.45 0.98 14.40
N ALA A 599 9.21 0.11 15.07
CA ALA A 599 9.58 -1.26 14.69
C ALA A 599 9.96 -1.40 13.20
N GLY A 600 10.77 -0.47 12.70
CA GLY A 600 11.25 -0.46 11.31
C GLY A 600 10.25 -0.02 10.26
N LEU A 601 9.05 0.45 10.63
CA LEU A 601 8.06 0.97 9.68
C LEU A 601 8.48 2.36 9.15
N PRO A 602 8.82 2.54 7.85
CA PRO A 602 9.33 3.81 7.32
C PRO A 602 8.37 4.98 7.51
N LEU A 603 7.06 4.76 7.33
CA LEU A 603 6.04 5.79 7.59
C LEU A 603 6.10 6.30 9.04
N ALA A 604 6.19 5.40 10.02
CA ALA A 604 6.25 5.79 11.43
C ALA A 604 7.57 6.51 11.73
N LEU A 605 8.70 6.03 11.20
CA LEU A 605 9.98 6.72 11.32
C LEU A 605 9.90 8.14 10.73
N LYS A 606 9.32 8.34 9.55
CA LYS A 606 9.17 9.65 8.89
C LYS A 606 8.33 10.63 9.74
N VAL A 607 7.13 10.22 10.14
CA VAL A 607 6.21 11.05 10.94
C VAL A 607 6.85 11.44 12.28
N ILE A 608 7.47 10.48 12.97
CA ILE A 608 8.07 10.74 14.28
C ILE A 608 9.35 11.57 14.16
N SER A 609 10.20 11.31 13.17
CA SER A 609 11.41 12.11 12.93
C SER A 609 11.07 13.58 12.71
N PHE A 610 10.01 13.86 11.93
CA PHE A 610 9.53 15.22 11.71
C PHE A 610 8.93 15.85 12.98
N LEU A 611 8.17 15.10 13.77
CA LEU A 611 7.61 15.55 15.05
C LEU A 611 8.70 15.88 16.10
N LEU A 612 9.83 15.16 16.05
CA LEU A 612 10.99 15.33 16.92
C LEU A 612 12.02 16.34 16.40
N PHE A 613 11.89 16.79 15.16
CA PHE A 613 12.86 17.66 14.50
C PHE A 613 13.04 18.98 15.27
N GLY A 614 14.30 19.30 15.62
CA GLY A 614 14.66 20.51 16.36
C GLY A 614 14.18 20.56 17.83
N LYS A 615 13.71 19.44 18.39
CA LYS A 615 13.23 19.34 19.78
C LYS A 615 14.33 18.97 20.77
N SER A 616 14.17 19.36 22.02
CA SER A 616 15.09 19.02 23.11
C SER A 616 14.89 17.59 23.64
N LYS A 617 15.91 17.01 24.29
CA LYS A 617 15.87 15.68 24.94
C LYS A 617 14.67 15.48 25.88
N LYS A 618 14.26 16.53 26.59
CA LYS A 618 13.08 16.49 27.45
C LYS A 618 11.80 16.37 26.62
N GLU A 619 11.63 17.23 25.61
CA GLU A 619 10.47 17.18 24.71
C GLU A 619 10.38 15.83 23.97
N TRP A 620 11.51 15.25 23.54
CA TRP A 620 11.55 13.89 22.98
C TRP A 620 10.97 12.85 23.95
N THR A 621 11.35 12.94 25.23
CA THR A 621 10.88 12.02 26.28
C THR A 621 9.38 12.18 26.52
N ASP A 622 8.90 13.43 26.58
CA ASP A 622 7.48 13.78 26.78
C ASP A 622 6.63 13.37 25.56
N ILE A 623 7.13 13.57 24.34
CA ILE A 623 6.50 13.14 23.08
C ILE A 623 6.41 11.61 23.02
N LEU A 624 7.51 10.88 23.29
CA LEU A 624 7.49 9.42 23.30
C LEU A 624 6.57 8.84 24.38
N ALA A 625 6.42 9.52 25.52
CA ALA A 625 5.43 9.15 26.54
C ALA A 625 3.99 9.38 26.02
N ARG A 626 3.73 10.49 25.33
CA ARG A 626 2.43 10.78 24.69
C ARG A 626 2.08 9.74 23.63
N LEU A 627 3.00 9.40 22.72
CA LEU A 627 2.76 8.50 21.58
C LEU A 627 2.32 7.08 22.01
N LYS A 628 2.82 6.59 23.16
CA LYS A 628 2.40 5.31 23.74
C LYS A 628 0.94 5.30 24.23
N VAL A 629 0.31 6.46 24.38
CA VAL A 629 -1.08 6.62 24.83
C VAL A 629 -1.97 7.14 23.69
N TYR A 630 -1.45 8.06 22.89
CA TYR A 630 -2.12 8.73 21.78
C TYR A 630 -1.19 8.68 20.54
N PRO A 631 -1.29 7.63 19.70
CA PRO A 631 -0.48 7.51 18.50
C PRO A 631 -0.85 8.59 17.47
N GLU A 632 0.10 8.97 16.61
CA GLU A 632 -0.17 9.99 15.59
C GLU A 632 -1.20 9.53 14.56
N LYS A 633 -2.10 10.46 14.22
CA LYS A 633 -3.27 10.19 13.39
C LYS A 633 -2.90 9.72 11.97
N GLU A 634 -1.85 10.27 11.38
CA GLU A 634 -1.38 9.90 10.03
C GLU A 634 -0.96 8.42 9.93
N ILE A 635 -0.24 7.93 10.94
CA ILE A 635 0.16 6.52 11.06
C ILE A 635 -1.10 5.66 11.26
N GLN A 636 -1.99 6.07 12.15
CA GLN A 636 -3.23 5.35 12.46
C GLN A 636 -4.15 5.23 11.24
N ASP A 637 -4.45 6.34 10.57
CA ASP A 637 -5.35 6.39 9.41
C ASP A 637 -4.80 5.52 8.27
N THR A 638 -3.49 5.58 8.00
CA THR A 638 -2.85 4.81 6.91
C THR A 638 -2.85 3.30 7.16
N LEU A 639 -2.62 2.87 8.41
CA LEU A 639 -2.70 1.46 8.82
C LEU A 639 -4.15 0.98 8.89
N LYS A 640 -5.09 1.85 9.29
CA LYS A 640 -6.52 1.54 9.42
C LYS A 640 -7.22 1.26 8.09
N ILE A 641 -6.74 1.80 6.96
CA ILE A 641 -7.24 1.47 5.60
C ILE A 641 -7.38 -0.06 5.41
N SER A 642 -6.34 -0.82 5.77
CA SER A 642 -6.34 -2.28 5.64
C SER A 642 -7.32 -2.99 6.58
N PHE A 643 -7.64 -2.39 7.73
CA PHE A 643 -8.68 -2.88 8.64
C PHE A 643 -10.09 -2.54 8.14
N ASP A 644 -10.30 -1.32 7.65
CA ASP A 644 -11.63 -0.87 7.20
C ASP A 644 -12.14 -1.70 5.99
N GLY A 645 -11.22 -2.17 5.13
CA GLY A 645 -11.49 -3.09 4.02
C GLY A 645 -11.70 -4.58 4.37
N LEU A 646 -11.73 -4.95 5.65
CA LEU A 646 -12.09 -6.30 6.11
C LEU A 646 -13.62 -6.48 6.20
N ASP A 647 -14.10 -7.72 6.03
CA ASP A 647 -15.47 -8.10 6.42
C ASP A 647 -15.65 -8.10 7.95
N ASP A 648 -16.89 -8.06 8.44
CA ASP A 648 -17.18 -7.91 9.86
C ASP A 648 -16.70 -9.08 10.74
N ASP A 649 -16.70 -10.32 10.23
CA ASP A 649 -16.20 -11.49 10.97
C ASP A 649 -14.66 -11.41 11.08
N THR A 650 -13.96 -11.05 9.99
CA THR A 650 -12.50 -10.87 9.97
C THR A 650 -12.06 -9.64 10.77
N LYS A 651 -12.86 -8.56 10.81
CA LYS A 651 -12.65 -7.43 11.74
C LYS A 651 -12.68 -7.89 13.20
N ASP A 652 -13.64 -8.74 13.56
CA ASP A 652 -13.74 -9.25 14.93
C ASP A 652 -12.55 -10.20 15.27
N VAL A 653 -12.03 -10.95 14.30
CA VAL A 653 -10.78 -11.73 14.45
C VAL A 653 -9.55 -10.81 14.57
N PHE A 654 -9.43 -9.75 13.79
CA PHE A 654 -8.33 -8.76 13.91
C PHE A 654 -8.29 -8.15 15.31
N LEU A 655 -9.45 -7.68 15.81
CA LEU A 655 -9.57 -7.10 17.13
C LEU A 655 -9.33 -8.13 18.25
N ASP A 656 -9.72 -9.39 18.05
CA ASP A 656 -9.38 -10.48 18.96
C ASP A 656 -7.85 -10.68 19.06
N VAL A 657 -7.16 -10.72 17.91
CA VAL A 657 -5.69 -10.87 17.86
C VAL A 657 -4.98 -9.68 18.48
N ALA A 658 -5.32 -8.45 18.07
CA ALA A 658 -4.73 -7.21 18.58
C ALA A 658 -4.92 -7.03 20.10
N CYS A 659 -6.06 -7.49 20.64
CA CYS A 659 -6.27 -7.40 22.08
C CYS A 659 -5.51 -8.50 22.85
N PHE A 660 -5.52 -9.75 22.35
CA PHE A 660 -5.29 -10.92 23.20
C PHE A 660 -4.39 -12.04 22.66
N PHE A 661 -4.21 -12.17 21.34
CA PHE A 661 -3.53 -13.35 20.75
C PHE A 661 -2.19 -13.03 20.06
N ASN A 662 -1.75 -11.77 20.04
CA ASN A 662 -0.42 -11.43 19.52
C ASN A 662 0.68 -12.20 20.29
N GLY A 663 1.67 -12.75 19.58
CA GLY A 663 2.72 -13.59 20.13
C GLY A 663 2.30 -15.02 20.52
N MET A 664 1.05 -15.45 20.28
CA MET A 664 0.61 -16.82 20.56
C MET A 664 0.82 -17.77 19.38
N GLN A 665 1.14 -19.03 19.70
CA GLN A 665 1.28 -20.14 18.74
C GLN A 665 0.07 -20.29 17.80
N LYS A 666 0.29 -20.29 16.47
CA LYS A 666 -0.77 -20.29 15.42
C LYS A 666 -1.82 -21.38 15.66
N HIS A 667 -1.39 -22.60 16.00
CA HIS A 667 -2.29 -23.72 16.24
C HIS A 667 -3.27 -23.49 17.41
N LYS A 668 -2.85 -22.78 18.47
CA LYS A 668 -3.72 -22.45 19.62
C LYS A 668 -4.77 -21.42 19.24
N VAL A 669 -4.38 -20.39 18.47
CA VAL A 669 -5.27 -19.32 18.04
C VAL A 669 -6.29 -19.84 17.01
N VAL A 670 -5.82 -20.59 16.01
CA VAL A 670 -6.68 -21.25 15.00
C VAL A 670 -7.69 -22.22 15.65
N ARG A 671 -7.31 -22.90 16.74
CA ARG A 671 -8.24 -23.74 17.52
C ARG A 671 -9.37 -22.94 18.18
N ILE A 672 -9.13 -21.70 18.60
CA ILE A 672 -10.10 -20.85 19.32
C ILE A 672 -10.94 -20.00 18.36
N LEU A 673 -10.31 -19.36 17.37
CA LEU A 673 -10.94 -18.42 16.43
C LEU A 673 -11.38 -19.07 15.12
N GLY A 674 -10.74 -20.16 14.69
CA GLY A 674 -10.85 -20.73 13.35
C GLY A 674 -9.71 -20.27 12.43
N ASP A 675 -9.49 -21.01 11.35
CA ASP A 675 -8.35 -20.79 10.43
C ASP A 675 -8.62 -19.65 9.44
N ASN A 676 -9.84 -19.56 8.90
CA ASN A 676 -10.21 -18.64 7.81
C ASN A 676 -9.82 -17.18 8.10
N GLY A 677 -10.20 -16.64 9.26
CA GLY A 677 -9.88 -15.25 9.62
C GLY A 677 -8.39 -15.01 9.78
N ILE A 678 -7.65 -15.95 10.42
CA ILE A 678 -6.19 -15.85 10.58
C ILE A 678 -5.49 -15.85 9.21
N ARG A 679 -5.94 -16.71 8.29
CA ARG A 679 -5.42 -16.78 6.92
C ARG A 679 -5.71 -15.49 6.12
N LEU A 680 -6.90 -14.90 6.27
CA LEU A 680 -7.25 -13.64 5.60
C LEU A 680 -6.40 -12.46 6.11
N LEU A 681 -6.09 -12.42 7.41
CA LEU A 681 -5.18 -11.41 7.97
C LEU A 681 -3.73 -11.59 7.51
N GLU A 682 -3.29 -12.83 7.33
CA GLU A 682 -1.97 -13.17 6.77
C GLU A 682 -1.85 -12.71 5.31
N GLN A 683 -2.87 -12.97 4.48
CA GLN A 683 -2.94 -12.54 3.08
C GLN A 683 -2.99 -11.01 2.93
N LYS A 684 -3.72 -10.30 3.81
CA LYS A 684 -3.84 -8.83 3.81
C LYS A 684 -2.68 -8.09 4.52
N SER A 685 -1.57 -8.77 4.78
CA SER A 685 -0.38 -8.21 5.45
C SER A 685 -0.63 -7.61 6.85
N LEU A 686 -1.72 -8.01 7.52
CA LEU A 686 -2.08 -7.57 8.88
C LEU A 686 -1.51 -8.48 9.97
N LEU A 687 -1.00 -9.65 9.56
CA LEU A 687 -0.43 -10.68 10.40
C LEU A 687 0.73 -11.37 9.66
N CYS A 688 1.73 -11.84 10.38
CA CYS A 688 2.68 -12.83 9.88
C CYS A 688 2.88 -13.96 10.90
N ILE A 689 3.57 -15.02 10.46
CA ILE A 689 3.94 -16.15 11.31
C ILE A 689 5.45 -16.12 11.48
N GLU A 690 5.91 -16.08 12.73
CA GLU A 690 7.33 -16.13 13.07
C GLU A 690 7.90 -17.55 12.87
N SER A 691 9.24 -17.65 12.77
CA SER A 691 9.94 -18.94 12.64
C SER A 691 9.70 -19.92 13.80
N ASN A 692 9.28 -19.40 14.96
CA ASN A 692 8.89 -20.18 16.14
C ASN A 692 7.45 -20.73 16.07
N GLY A 693 6.66 -20.37 15.05
CA GLY A 693 5.24 -20.77 14.89
C GLY A 693 4.20 -19.87 15.56
N CYS A 694 4.62 -18.79 16.23
CA CYS A 694 3.72 -17.78 16.79
C CYS A 694 3.16 -16.85 15.71
N ILE A 695 1.94 -16.35 15.95
CA ILE A 695 1.38 -15.25 15.16
C ILE A 695 1.97 -13.94 15.67
N TYR A 696 2.37 -13.07 14.76
CA TYR A 696 2.86 -11.73 15.04
C TYR A 696 2.03 -10.71 14.27
N MET A 697 1.46 -9.76 15.00
CA MET A 697 0.89 -8.52 14.50
C MET A 697 1.86 -7.40 14.87
N HIS A 698 2.21 -6.57 13.89
CA HIS A 698 3.06 -5.40 14.12
C HIS A 698 2.46 -4.54 15.24
N HIS A 699 3.26 -4.10 16.21
CA HIS A 699 2.71 -3.47 17.44
C HIS A 699 1.93 -2.17 17.16
N LEU A 700 2.27 -1.42 16.10
CA LEU A 700 1.43 -0.30 15.63
C LEU A 700 0.05 -0.75 15.12
N LEU A 701 -0.09 -1.91 14.46
CA LEU A 701 -1.40 -2.51 14.12
C LEU A 701 -2.13 -3.01 15.37
N GLU A 702 -1.41 -3.59 16.33
CA GLU A 702 -1.96 -3.98 17.64
C GLU A 702 -2.53 -2.76 18.36
N GLN A 703 -1.83 -1.61 18.29
CA GLN A 703 -2.28 -0.33 18.82
C GLN A 703 -3.51 0.20 18.08
N VAL A 704 -3.55 0.17 16.73
CA VAL A 704 -4.76 0.50 15.94
C VAL A 704 -5.96 -0.33 16.41
N GLY A 705 -5.81 -1.65 16.54
CA GLY A 705 -6.90 -2.54 16.97
C GLY A 705 -7.39 -2.24 18.40
N ARG A 706 -6.47 -1.94 19.32
CA ARG A 706 -6.79 -1.56 20.70
C ARG A 706 -7.47 -0.19 20.79
N ASP A 707 -7.04 0.76 19.98
CA ASP A 707 -7.58 2.11 19.98
C ASP A 707 -8.95 2.17 19.31
N ILE A 708 -9.23 1.35 18.28
CA ILE A 708 -10.59 1.15 17.75
C ILE A 708 -11.58 0.72 18.84
N VAL A 709 -11.18 -0.19 19.75
CA VAL A 709 -12.04 -0.62 20.87
C VAL A 709 -12.19 0.47 21.94
N ARG A 710 -11.14 1.25 22.21
CA ARG A 710 -11.15 2.32 23.22
C ARG A 710 -11.91 3.56 22.77
N GLN A 711 -11.61 4.09 21.58
CA GLN A 711 -12.11 5.39 21.10
C GLN A 711 -13.63 5.42 20.91
N MET A 712 -14.26 4.27 20.63
CA MET A 712 -15.73 4.16 20.60
C MET A 712 -16.37 4.52 21.96
N HIS A 713 -15.72 4.17 23.07
CA HIS A 713 -16.17 4.43 24.44
C HIS A 713 -14.99 4.75 25.38
N PRO A 714 -14.42 5.97 25.32
CA PRO A 714 -13.23 6.34 26.08
C PRO A 714 -13.49 6.25 27.60
N ASP A 715 -14.49 6.97 28.09
CA ASP A 715 -14.80 7.09 29.53
C ASP A 715 -15.77 5.99 30.03
N ALA A 716 -16.08 5.00 29.20
CA ALA A 716 -17.07 3.96 29.53
C ALA A 716 -16.56 2.54 29.22
N PRO A 717 -15.56 2.02 29.96
CA PRO A 717 -15.02 0.67 29.78
C PRO A 717 -16.10 -0.42 29.73
N MET A 718 -17.14 -0.34 30.56
CA MET A 718 -18.23 -1.31 30.60
C MET A 718 -19.06 -1.44 29.30
N LYS A 719 -18.93 -0.48 28.36
CA LYS A 719 -19.58 -0.52 27.04
C LYS A 719 -18.67 -1.10 25.94
N ARG A 720 -17.37 -1.26 26.18
CA ARG A 720 -16.39 -1.78 25.20
C ARG A 720 -16.63 -3.28 24.93
N SER A 721 -16.22 -3.75 23.75
CA SER A 721 -16.41 -5.15 23.34
C SER A 721 -15.32 -6.10 23.86
N ARG A 722 -14.14 -5.56 24.17
CA ARG A 722 -12.93 -6.29 24.63
C ARG A 722 -12.29 -5.51 25.77
N LEU A 723 -11.82 -6.23 26.79
CA LEU A 723 -11.17 -5.65 27.98
C LEU A 723 -9.88 -6.40 28.31
N TRP A 724 -8.79 -5.66 28.50
CA TRP A 724 -7.47 -6.18 28.87
C TRP A 724 -6.76 -5.37 29.99
N LEU A 725 -7.32 -4.23 30.42
CA LEU A 725 -6.75 -3.41 31.48
C LEU A 725 -7.27 -3.89 32.84
N ALA A 726 -6.37 -4.36 33.70
CA ALA A 726 -6.73 -5.05 34.93
C ALA A 726 -7.49 -4.18 35.94
N ASP A 727 -7.16 -2.88 36.03
CA ASP A 727 -7.84 -1.94 36.92
C ASP A 727 -9.28 -1.68 36.42
N GLU A 728 -9.48 -1.37 35.13
CA GLU A 728 -10.81 -1.22 34.53
C GLU A 728 -11.67 -2.48 34.70
N ILE A 729 -11.07 -3.66 34.54
CA ILE A 729 -11.76 -4.95 34.71
C ILE A 729 -12.12 -5.18 36.18
N SER A 730 -11.21 -4.85 37.10
CA SER A 730 -11.46 -4.93 38.54
C SER A 730 -12.67 -4.09 38.93
N ASP A 731 -12.72 -2.82 38.53
CA ASP A 731 -13.84 -1.91 38.83
C ASP A 731 -15.17 -2.44 38.26
N ILE A 732 -15.18 -2.90 37.00
CA ILE A 732 -16.35 -3.51 36.37
C ILE A 732 -16.86 -4.75 37.14
N LEU A 733 -15.95 -5.55 37.69
CA LEU A 733 -16.27 -6.79 38.42
C LEU A 733 -16.70 -6.51 39.86
N MET A 734 -16.07 -5.55 40.55
CA MET A 734 -16.43 -5.10 41.90
C MET A 734 -17.82 -4.45 41.90
N ASP A 735 -18.06 -3.50 40.99
CA ASP A 735 -19.35 -2.79 40.89
C ASP A 735 -20.43 -3.58 40.14
N LYS A 736 -20.05 -4.71 39.51
CA LYS A 736 -20.94 -5.62 38.77
C LYS A 736 -21.66 -4.93 37.60
N THR A 737 -21.01 -3.92 37.02
CA THR A 737 -21.50 -3.03 35.95
C THR A 737 -21.34 -3.61 34.53
N GLY A 738 -20.78 -4.82 34.41
CA GLY A 738 -20.55 -5.48 33.13
C GLY A 738 -21.80 -5.59 32.25
N THR A 739 -21.68 -5.27 30.98
CA THR A 739 -22.81 -5.25 30.04
C THR A 739 -22.75 -6.39 29.02
N GLU A 740 -23.84 -6.59 28.26
CA GLU A 740 -23.86 -7.55 27.15
C GLU A 740 -23.01 -7.16 25.93
N LYS A 741 -22.41 -5.96 25.92
CA LYS A 741 -21.45 -5.56 24.87
C LYS A 741 -20.11 -6.27 25.03
N ILE A 742 -19.72 -6.58 26.27
CA ILE A 742 -18.44 -7.24 26.59
C ILE A 742 -18.47 -8.66 26.02
N SER A 743 -17.57 -8.94 25.08
CA SER A 743 -17.41 -10.23 24.42
C SER A 743 -16.12 -10.95 24.78
N ALA A 744 -15.12 -10.26 25.33
CA ALA A 744 -13.87 -10.87 25.80
C ALA A 744 -13.23 -10.10 26.96
N ILE A 745 -12.71 -10.84 27.94
CA ILE A 745 -11.96 -10.35 29.10
C ILE A 745 -10.68 -11.18 29.23
N VAL A 746 -9.53 -10.52 29.33
CA VAL A 746 -8.22 -11.12 29.62
C VAL A 746 -7.52 -10.31 30.71
N VAL A 747 -7.01 -10.97 31.75
CA VAL A 747 -6.38 -10.32 32.91
C VAL A 747 -5.05 -11.01 33.28
N ASP A 748 -3.92 -10.37 32.96
CA ASP A 748 -2.59 -10.97 33.11
C ASP A 748 -1.82 -10.52 34.36
N LYS A 749 -2.04 -9.29 34.84
CA LYS A 749 -1.29 -8.71 35.97
C LYS A 749 -2.17 -7.75 36.76
N MET A 750 -2.08 -7.80 38.09
CA MET A 750 -2.62 -6.77 38.97
C MET A 750 -1.61 -6.39 40.04
N HIS A 751 -1.68 -5.14 40.50
CA HIS A 751 -0.83 -4.64 41.59
C HIS A 751 -1.48 -4.77 42.97
N ASN A 752 -2.81 -4.94 43.04
CA ASN A 752 -3.54 -5.04 44.30
C ASN A 752 -3.59 -6.48 44.85
N GLN A 753 -3.49 -6.62 46.18
CA GLN A 753 -3.42 -7.93 46.84
C GLN A 753 -4.78 -8.47 47.33
N ASP A 754 -5.80 -7.63 47.37
CA ASP A 754 -7.13 -7.95 47.87
C ASP A 754 -7.94 -8.78 46.88
N ALA A 755 -8.85 -9.60 47.41
CA ALA A 755 -9.59 -10.56 46.63
C ALA A 755 -11.00 -10.05 46.29
N ILE A 756 -11.32 -9.97 45.00
CA ILE A 756 -12.59 -9.43 44.49
C ILE A 756 -13.71 -10.48 44.63
N ASP A 757 -14.91 -10.05 45.06
CA ASP A 757 -16.12 -10.89 45.07
C ASP A 757 -16.75 -11.00 43.68
N MET A 758 -16.65 -12.18 43.10
CA MET A 758 -17.19 -12.48 41.76
C MET A 758 -18.66 -12.90 41.75
N THR A 759 -19.34 -12.86 42.90
CA THR A 759 -20.73 -13.31 43.01
C THR A 759 -21.65 -12.50 42.10
N ASN A 760 -22.14 -13.16 41.04
CA ASN A 760 -22.94 -12.62 39.94
C ASN A 760 -22.26 -11.59 39.01
N ALA A 761 -20.96 -11.33 39.11
CA ALA A 761 -20.29 -10.29 38.31
C ALA A 761 -20.42 -10.50 36.78
N PHE A 762 -20.37 -11.76 36.31
CA PHE A 762 -20.54 -12.09 34.89
C PHE A 762 -22.01 -12.22 34.42
N ARG A 763 -23.01 -12.02 35.29
CA ARG A 763 -24.43 -12.35 35.01
C ARG A 763 -25.03 -11.61 33.82
N ASN A 764 -24.56 -10.39 33.59
CA ASN A 764 -25.05 -9.50 32.53
C ASN A 764 -24.21 -9.59 31.24
N MET A 765 -23.01 -10.17 31.29
CA MET A 765 -22.07 -10.31 30.16
C MET A 765 -22.46 -11.49 29.25
N ARG A 766 -23.69 -11.48 28.74
CA ARG A 766 -24.30 -12.63 28.04
C ARG A 766 -23.59 -13.01 26.74
N LYS A 767 -22.84 -12.10 26.11
CA LYS A 767 -22.08 -12.34 24.86
C LYS A 767 -20.62 -12.73 25.09
N LEU A 768 -20.16 -12.89 26.34
CA LEU A 768 -18.78 -13.24 26.65
C LEU A 768 -18.37 -14.57 25.99
N ARG A 769 -17.40 -14.49 25.08
CA ARG A 769 -16.75 -15.59 24.34
C ARG A 769 -15.44 -16.01 25.02
N PHE A 770 -14.64 -15.06 25.52
CA PHE A 770 -13.34 -15.35 26.15
C PHE A 770 -13.28 -14.83 27.58
N LEU A 771 -12.72 -15.65 28.46
CA LEU A 771 -12.38 -15.27 29.82
C LEU A 771 -11.02 -15.89 30.17
N HIS A 772 -9.97 -15.06 30.23
CA HIS A 772 -8.65 -15.43 30.74
C HIS A 772 -8.37 -14.71 32.05
N ILE A 773 -8.00 -15.47 33.08
CA ILE A 773 -7.69 -14.98 34.42
C ILE A 773 -6.39 -15.65 34.88
N SER A 774 -5.33 -14.87 34.94
CA SER A 774 -3.99 -15.33 35.35
C SER A 774 -3.84 -15.51 36.87
N ARG A 775 -2.77 -16.20 37.27
CA ARG A 775 -2.43 -16.55 38.66
C ARG A 775 -2.45 -15.38 39.64
N ASN A 776 -2.14 -14.18 39.16
CA ASN A 776 -1.95 -12.99 39.96
C ASN A 776 -3.28 -12.30 40.34
N PHE A 777 -4.38 -12.61 39.63
CA PHE A 777 -5.68 -12.00 39.86
C PHE A 777 -6.50 -12.83 40.87
N LYS A 778 -6.44 -12.45 42.15
CA LYS A 778 -7.10 -13.18 43.23
C LYS A 778 -8.61 -12.94 43.23
N LEU A 779 -9.36 -13.96 42.82
CA LEU A 779 -10.82 -13.93 42.83
C LEU A 779 -11.40 -14.85 43.89
N ARG A 780 -12.48 -14.41 44.55
CA ARG A 780 -13.25 -15.20 45.51
C ARG A 780 -14.73 -15.20 45.13
N PHE A 781 -15.44 -16.23 45.58
CA PHE A 781 -16.89 -16.29 45.56
C PHE A 781 -17.38 -16.29 47.01
N LEU A 782 -18.22 -15.32 47.38
CA LEU A 782 -18.81 -15.24 48.71
C LEU A 782 -20.11 -16.05 48.87
N GLN A 783 -20.68 -16.54 47.76
CA GLN A 783 -21.89 -17.37 47.73
C GLN A 783 -21.70 -18.63 46.89
N GLU A 784 -22.45 -19.70 47.21
CA GLU A 784 -22.41 -20.97 46.47
C GLU A 784 -22.96 -20.85 45.02
N THR A 785 -23.85 -19.89 44.77
CA THR A 785 -24.48 -19.65 43.46
C THR A 785 -23.58 -18.82 42.55
N THR A 786 -22.68 -19.50 41.85
CA THR A 786 -21.78 -18.90 40.87
C THR A 786 -22.37 -18.93 39.45
N TYR A 787 -21.96 -18.02 38.57
CA TYR A 787 -22.50 -17.89 37.21
C TYR A 787 -21.38 -17.69 36.20
N LEU A 788 -21.38 -18.50 35.14
CA LEU A 788 -20.52 -18.34 33.97
C LEU A 788 -21.36 -18.18 32.69
N PRO A 789 -21.03 -17.25 31.77
CA PRO A 789 -21.77 -17.06 30.53
C PRO A 789 -21.71 -18.28 29.60
N ASN A 790 -22.87 -18.70 29.09
CA ASN A 790 -22.99 -19.88 28.23
C ASN A 790 -22.41 -19.71 26.81
N ASN A 791 -21.96 -18.50 26.44
CA ASN A 791 -21.35 -18.22 25.14
C ASN A 791 -19.82 -18.41 25.12
N LEU A 792 -19.19 -18.75 26.26
CA LEU A 792 -17.75 -18.97 26.35
C LEU A 792 -17.27 -20.05 25.37
N ARG A 793 -16.26 -19.68 24.57
CA ARG A 793 -15.45 -20.51 23.68
C ARG A 793 -14.07 -20.83 24.27
N TRP A 794 -13.50 -19.91 25.04
CA TRP A 794 -12.22 -20.09 25.74
C TRP A 794 -12.36 -19.64 27.19
N LEU A 795 -11.96 -20.51 28.12
CA LEU A 795 -11.91 -20.25 29.54
C LEU A 795 -10.55 -20.68 30.09
N THR A 796 -9.70 -19.71 30.44
CA THR A 796 -8.50 -19.94 31.25
C THR A 796 -8.70 -19.30 32.60
N TRP A 797 -8.51 -20.06 33.67
CA TRP A 797 -8.61 -19.56 35.04
C TRP A 797 -7.59 -20.27 35.93
N GLU A 798 -6.46 -19.61 36.17
CA GLU A 798 -5.41 -20.13 37.03
C GLU A 798 -5.79 -19.96 38.52
N ASN A 799 -5.43 -20.94 39.35
CA ASN A 799 -5.91 -21.04 40.74
C ASN A 799 -7.46 -21.02 40.86
N TYR A 800 -8.17 -21.74 39.99
CA TYR A 800 -9.64 -21.74 39.97
C TYR A 800 -10.22 -22.05 41.37
N PRO A 801 -11.05 -21.16 41.95
CA PRO A 801 -11.40 -21.22 43.37
C PRO A 801 -12.51 -22.22 43.72
N LEU A 802 -13.15 -22.85 42.72
CA LEU A 802 -14.25 -23.80 42.93
C LEU A 802 -13.80 -25.24 42.64
N LYS A 803 -14.37 -26.20 43.37
CA LYS A 803 -14.11 -27.64 43.18
C LYS A 803 -14.69 -28.21 41.88
N SER A 804 -15.67 -27.53 41.28
CA SER A 804 -16.33 -27.96 40.04
C SER A 804 -16.87 -26.76 39.27
N LEU A 805 -17.16 -26.95 37.97
CA LEU A 805 -17.80 -25.92 37.15
C LEU A 805 -19.25 -25.68 37.60
N PRO A 806 -19.77 -24.43 37.53
CA PRO A 806 -21.11 -24.08 37.98
C PRO A 806 -22.19 -24.97 37.35
N THR A 807 -23.22 -25.29 38.13
CA THR A 807 -24.32 -26.18 37.67
C THR A 807 -25.17 -25.55 36.56
N ASN A 808 -25.29 -24.23 36.55
CA ASN A 808 -26.01 -23.44 35.55
C ASN A 808 -25.24 -23.21 34.24
N PHE A 809 -23.93 -23.51 34.19
CA PHE A 809 -23.09 -23.32 33.02
C PHE A 809 -23.19 -24.55 32.11
N LYS A 810 -23.76 -24.38 30.91
CA LYS A 810 -24.00 -25.45 29.93
C LYS A 810 -22.74 -25.84 29.16
N ALA A 811 -21.78 -24.92 29.02
CA ALA A 811 -20.48 -25.12 28.36
C ALA A 811 -20.53 -25.69 26.92
N ASN A 812 -21.67 -25.55 26.23
CA ASN A 812 -21.95 -26.18 24.94
C ASN A 812 -21.31 -25.49 23.71
N LYS A 813 -20.63 -24.35 23.94
CA LYS A 813 -19.81 -23.64 22.94
C LYS A 813 -18.33 -23.62 23.30
N LEU A 814 -17.93 -24.24 24.42
CA LEU A 814 -16.57 -24.17 24.94
C LEU A 814 -15.65 -25.06 24.10
N ILE A 815 -14.54 -24.50 23.63
CA ILE A 815 -13.54 -25.15 22.76
C ILE A 815 -12.26 -25.42 23.54
N SER A 816 -11.84 -24.48 24.39
CA SER A 816 -10.67 -24.62 25.28
C SER A 816 -11.06 -24.35 26.74
N LEU A 817 -10.65 -25.25 27.65
CA LEU A 817 -10.83 -25.13 29.09
C LEU A 817 -9.50 -25.38 29.82
N GLU A 818 -9.02 -24.39 30.57
CA GLU A 818 -7.69 -24.38 31.18
C GLU A 818 -7.81 -23.92 32.63
N LEU A 819 -7.67 -24.86 33.58
CA LEU A 819 -7.82 -24.61 35.02
C LEU A 819 -6.51 -24.93 35.75
N VAL A 820 -5.41 -24.38 35.26
CA VAL A 820 -4.04 -24.68 35.74
C VAL A 820 -3.85 -24.26 37.21
N HIS A 821 -3.02 -24.98 37.97
CA HIS A 821 -2.74 -24.72 39.40
C HIS A 821 -3.97 -24.76 40.34
N SER A 822 -5.11 -25.31 39.91
CA SER A 822 -6.36 -25.22 40.66
C SER A 822 -6.49 -26.24 41.80
N ASP A 823 -7.24 -25.86 42.83
CA ASP A 823 -7.47 -26.65 44.05
C ASP A 823 -8.55 -27.75 43.87
N ILE A 824 -8.68 -28.27 42.65
CA ILE A 824 -9.72 -29.21 42.22
C ILE A 824 -9.33 -30.63 42.63
N SER A 825 -10.14 -31.26 43.49
CA SER A 825 -9.95 -32.67 43.88
C SER A 825 -10.63 -33.67 42.94
N GLU A 826 -11.81 -33.32 42.43
CA GLU A 826 -12.58 -34.09 41.45
C GLU A 826 -13.36 -33.13 40.54
N LEU A 827 -12.89 -32.92 39.31
CA LEU A 827 -13.65 -32.12 38.34
C LEU A 827 -14.84 -32.96 37.83
N GLN A 828 -16.06 -32.48 38.07
CA GLN A 828 -17.28 -33.11 37.57
C GLN A 828 -17.98 -32.21 36.55
N PHE A 829 -18.17 -32.71 35.32
CA PHE A 829 -19.00 -32.03 34.32
C PHE A 829 -20.50 -32.20 34.61
N GLY A 830 -20.90 -33.28 35.30
CA GLY A 830 -22.31 -33.59 35.58
C GLY A 830 -23.06 -33.98 34.31
N ASP A 831 -24.24 -33.41 34.09
CA ASP A 831 -25.04 -33.71 32.90
C ASP A 831 -24.68 -32.94 31.62
N LYS A 832 -23.68 -32.07 31.69
CA LYS A 832 -23.22 -31.23 30.57
C LYS A 832 -22.63 -32.08 29.43
N TYR A 833 -23.15 -31.88 28.21
CA TYR A 833 -22.53 -32.39 26.98
C TYR A 833 -21.69 -31.28 26.34
N MET A 834 -20.38 -31.52 26.25
CA MET A 834 -19.37 -30.54 25.83
C MET A 834 -18.75 -30.96 24.49
N GLY A 835 -19.62 -31.21 23.50
CA GLY A 835 -19.22 -31.72 22.18
C GLY A 835 -18.34 -30.77 21.35
N THR A 836 -18.16 -29.52 21.75
CA THR A 836 -17.27 -28.54 21.11
C THR A 836 -15.85 -28.52 21.69
N LEU A 837 -15.63 -29.14 22.86
CA LEU A 837 -14.36 -29.06 23.59
C LEU A 837 -13.27 -29.83 22.86
N ARG A 838 -12.15 -29.16 22.56
CA ARG A 838 -10.96 -29.68 21.88
C ARG A 838 -9.73 -29.71 22.77
N TYR A 839 -9.57 -28.74 23.67
CA TYR A 839 -8.46 -28.64 24.61
C TYR A 839 -8.95 -28.65 26.06
N LEU A 840 -8.32 -29.49 26.89
CA LEU A 840 -8.54 -29.51 28.33
C LEU A 840 -7.19 -29.54 29.05
N ASN A 841 -6.91 -28.51 29.85
CA ASN A 841 -5.71 -28.41 30.67
C ASN A 841 -6.06 -28.28 32.15
N LEU A 842 -5.62 -29.26 32.94
CA LEU A 842 -5.71 -29.29 34.40
C LEU A 842 -4.31 -29.44 35.03
N SER A 843 -3.25 -29.09 34.31
CA SER A 843 -1.88 -29.24 34.79
C SER A 843 -1.66 -28.49 36.11
N PHE A 844 -0.77 -29.02 36.94
CA PHE A 844 -0.47 -28.58 38.29
C PHE A 844 -1.67 -28.58 39.27
N CYS A 845 -2.81 -29.24 38.95
CA CYS A 845 -3.87 -29.54 39.90
C CYS A 845 -3.42 -30.65 40.88
N THR A 846 -2.49 -30.34 41.78
CA THR A 846 -1.83 -31.31 42.68
C THR A 846 -2.80 -32.07 43.60
N LYS A 847 -4.00 -31.55 43.83
CA LYS A 847 -5.08 -32.17 44.62
C LYS A 847 -5.99 -33.09 43.80
N LEU A 848 -5.89 -33.12 42.47
CA LEU A 848 -6.75 -33.90 41.58
C LEU A 848 -6.54 -35.41 41.81
N ILE A 849 -7.56 -36.11 42.30
CA ILE A 849 -7.49 -37.56 42.59
C ILE A 849 -7.97 -38.37 41.38
N LYS A 850 -8.92 -37.81 40.62
CA LYS A 850 -9.62 -38.46 39.50
C LYS A 850 -10.09 -37.42 38.47
N THR A 851 -9.95 -37.73 37.19
CA THR A 851 -10.44 -36.89 36.07
C THR A 851 -11.96 -36.99 35.90
N PRO A 852 -12.59 -36.05 35.15
CA PRO A 852 -14.01 -36.16 34.78
C PRO A 852 -14.30 -37.38 33.89
N ASP A 853 -15.59 -37.65 33.68
CA ASP A 853 -16.03 -38.56 32.63
C ASP A 853 -15.93 -37.91 31.24
N PHE A 854 -15.26 -38.61 30.31
CA PHE A 854 -14.98 -38.16 28.95
C PHE A 854 -16.01 -38.61 27.90
N THR A 855 -17.04 -39.39 28.28
CA THR A 855 -18.12 -39.77 27.35
C THR A 855 -18.85 -38.56 26.76
N LYS A 856 -18.84 -37.43 27.47
CA LYS A 856 -19.51 -36.17 27.11
C LYS A 856 -18.60 -35.14 26.42
N THR A 857 -17.34 -35.47 26.16
CA THR A 857 -16.34 -34.64 25.45
C THR A 857 -15.72 -35.38 24.25
N PRO A 858 -16.50 -35.97 23.32
CA PRO A 858 -15.97 -36.89 22.30
C PRO A 858 -15.00 -36.27 21.28
N ASN A 859 -15.01 -34.93 21.15
CA ASN A 859 -14.17 -34.18 20.22
C ASN A 859 -12.87 -33.63 20.84
N LEU A 860 -12.48 -34.07 22.05
CA LEU A 860 -11.22 -33.66 22.65
C LEU A 860 -10.02 -34.11 21.79
N GLU A 861 -9.14 -33.17 21.47
CA GLU A 861 -7.94 -33.33 20.63
C GLU A 861 -6.69 -33.37 21.52
N GLU A 862 -6.65 -32.62 22.61
CA GLU A 862 -5.49 -32.50 23.50
C GLU A 862 -5.93 -32.52 24.98
N LEU A 863 -5.22 -33.30 25.80
CA LEU A 863 -5.47 -33.43 27.25
C LEU A 863 -4.16 -33.27 28.04
N GLU A 864 -4.10 -32.20 28.83
CA GLU A 864 -2.96 -31.81 29.67
C GLU A 864 -3.28 -32.05 31.15
N LEU A 865 -2.54 -32.94 31.79
CA LEU A 865 -2.67 -33.33 33.21
C LEU A 865 -1.30 -33.34 33.92
N GLU A 866 -0.34 -32.57 33.42
CA GLU A 866 1.02 -32.56 33.96
C GLU A 866 1.06 -32.14 35.44
N TYR A 867 1.97 -32.67 36.24
CA TYR A 867 2.09 -32.39 37.68
C TYR A 867 0.80 -32.61 38.49
N CYS A 868 -0.17 -33.41 38.02
CA CYS A 868 -1.30 -33.87 38.82
C CYS A 868 -0.86 -34.98 39.80
N THR A 869 0.02 -34.63 40.76
CA THR A 869 0.72 -35.59 41.63
C THR A 869 -0.19 -36.48 42.49
N SER A 870 -1.45 -36.10 42.72
CA SER A 870 -2.44 -36.94 43.43
C SER A 870 -3.30 -37.85 42.56
N LEU A 871 -3.17 -37.77 41.23
CA LEU A 871 -4.00 -38.52 40.28
C LEU A 871 -3.66 -40.01 40.37
N LYS A 872 -4.64 -40.86 40.70
CA LYS A 872 -4.41 -42.29 40.93
C LYS A 872 -4.67 -43.17 39.70
N THR A 873 -5.70 -42.83 38.93
CA THR A 873 -6.19 -43.61 37.78
C THR A 873 -6.90 -42.73 36.78
N LEU A 874 -6.86 -43.12 35.49
CA LEU A 874 -7.73 -42.58 34.45
C LEU A 874 -9.00 -43.45 34.31
N PRO A 875 -10.17 -42.85 34.00
CA PRO A 875 -11.42 -43.57 33.82
C PRO A 875 -11.45 -44.37 32.51
N ARG A 876 -12.29 -45.41 32.45
CA ARG A 876 -12.46 -46.21 31.22
C ARG A 876 -12.95 -45.37 30.04
N SER A 877 -13.66 -44.28 30.29
CA SER A 877 -14.14 -43.37 29.25
C SER A 877 -13.06 -42.63 28.48
N ILE A 878 -11.79 -42.64 28.91
CA ILE A 878 -10.70 -42.09 28.08
C ILE A 878 -10.72 -42.66 26.65
N GLY A 879 -11.12 -43.92 26.48
CA GLY A 879 -11.24 -44.58 25.17
C GLY A 879 -12.34 -44.02 24.25
N SER A 880 -13.25 -43.16 24.71
CA SER A 880 -14.22 -42.47 23.83
C SER A 880 -13.63 -41.27 23.10
N LEU A 881 -12.43 -40.79 23.49
CA LEU A 881 -11.77 -39.62 22.89
C LEU A 881 -11.10 -39.96 21.55
N LYS A 882 -11.90 -40.32 20.52
CA LYS A 882 -11.39 -40.79 19.22
C LYS A 882 -10.51 -39.78 18.47
N ARG A 883 -10.60 -38.51 18.83
CA ARG A 883 -9.85 -37.39 18.23
C ARG A 883 -8.59 -36.99 19.00
N LEU A 884 -8.30 -37.62 20.14
CA LEU A 884 -7.16 -37.25 20.97
C LEU A 884 -5.83 -37.53 20.23
N THR A 885 -5.06 -36.48 19.97
CA THR A 885 -3.72 -36.49 19.36
C THR A 885 -2.61 -36.35 20.40
N MET A 886 -2.86 -35.68 21.53
CA MET A 886 -1.90 -35.50 22.63
C MET A 886 -2.50 -35.86 23.98
N LEU A 887 -1.73 -36.60 24.79
CA LEU A 887 -2.03 -36.88 26.19
C LEU A 887 -0.77 -36.66 27.03
N ASN A 888 -0.79 -35.63 27.87
CA ASN A 888 0.29 -35.35 28.82
C ASN A 888 -0.14 -35.75 30.23
N LEU A 889 0.62 -36.68 30.82
CA LEU A 889 0.49 -37.19 32.19
C LEU A 889 1.80 -36.97 32.97
N GLY A 890 2.71 -36.13 32.48
CA GLY A 890 4.01 -35.89 33.08
C GLY A 890 3.91 -35.61 34.59
N HIS A 891 4.80 -36.17 35.38
CA HIS A 891 4.87 -35.98 36.84
C HIS A 891 3.58 -36.34 37.61
N CYS A 892 2.72 -37.21 37.07
CA CYS A 892 1.60 -37.82 37.81
C CYS A 892 2.10 -38.94 38.75
N GLU A 893 2.82 -38.57 39.81
CA GLU A 893 3.54 -39.52 40.68
C GLU A 893 2.70 -40.68 41.23
N LYS A 894 1.45 -40.44 41.65
CA LYS A 894 0.56 -41.47 42.22
C LYS A 894 -0.22 -42.29 41.18
N LEU A 895 -0.04 -42.03 39.89
CA LEU A 895 -0.73 -42.75 38.82
C LEU A 895 -0.19 -44.17 38.73
N ALA A 896 -0.98 -45.16 39.13
CA ALA A 896 -0.49 -46.53 39.27
C ALA A 896 -0.62 -47.37 37.99
N ASN A 897 -1.67 -47.14 37.19
CA ASN A 897 -2.00 -47.91 35.99
C ASN A 897 -2.77 -47.07 34.96
N LEU A 898 -2.56 -47.34 33.67
CA LEU A 898 -3.40 -46.85 32.57
C LEU A 898 -4.55 -47.84 32.26
N PRO A 899 -5.76 -47.37 31.93
CA PRO A 899 -6.89 -48.23 31.58
C PRO A 899 -6.71 -48.86 30.19
N ARG A 900 -7.14 -50.12 30.02
CA ARG A 900 -7.08 -50.83 28.71
C ARG A 900 -7.80 -50.11 27.57
N SER A 901 -8.80 -49.27 27.87
CA SER A 901 -9.52 -48.49 26.86
C SER A 901 -8.68 -47.40 26.21
N LEU A 902 -7.51 -47.06 26.76
CA LEU A 902 -6.54 -46.16 26.14
C LEU A 902 -6.00 -46.72 24.81
N LEU A 903 -6.05 -48.04 24.59
CA LEU A 903 -5.79 -48.68 23.28
C LEU A 903 -6.75 -48.24 22.17
N GLN A 904 -7.90 -47.66 22.53
CA GLN A 904 -8.94 -47.29 21.57
C GLN A 904 -8.76 -45.87 21.00
N LEU A 905 -7.65 -45.20 21.34
CA LEU A 905 -7.24 -43.87 20.87
C LEU A 905 -6.48 -43.98 19.54
N SER A 906 -7.21 -44.12 18.43
CA SER A 906 -6.61 -44.36 17.10
C SER A 906 -5.79 -43.20 16.53
N LEU A 907 -5.99 -41.97 17.03
CA LEU A 907 -5.32 -40.76 16.51
C LEU A 907 -4.21 -40.21 17.43
N LEU A 908 -3.89 -40.89 18.54
CA LEU A 908 -2.88 -40.43 19.49
C LEU A 908 -1.49 -40.42 18.85
N ARG A 909 -0.83 -39.25 18.86
CA ARG A 909 0.51 -39.00 18.30
C ARG A 909 1.57 -38.77 19.38
N HIS A 910 1.22 -38.08 20.46
CA HIS A 910 2.15 -37.75 21.55
C HIS A 910 1.60 -38.27 22.88
N LEU A 911 2.43 -38.99 23.64
CA LEU A 911 2.14 -39.46 24.98
C LEU A 911 3.28 -39.12 25.94
N ASN A 912 3.08 -38.18 26.84
CA ASN A 912 4.03 -37.91 27.91
C ASN A 912 3.60 -38.67 29.18
N VAL A 913 4.48 -39.55 29.69
CA VAL A 913 4.34 -40.21 31.00
C VAL A 913 5.63 -40.10 31.84
N ALA A 914 6.47 -39.10 31.55
CA ALA A 914 7.61 -38.72 32.37
C ALA A 914 7.20 -38.51 33.83
N GLY A 915 8.13 -38.63 34.77
CA GLY A 915 7.88 -38.41 36.21
C GLY A 915 6.86 -39.36 36.90
N CYS A 916 6.19 -40.27 36.18
CA CYS A 916 5.15 -41.15 36.73
C CYS A 916 5.76 -42.32 37.54
N SER A 917 6.35 -42.02 38.69
CA SER A 917 7.15 -42.96 39.49
C SER A 917 6.44 -44.25 39.93
N ASN A 918 5.12 -44.22 40.18
CA ASN A 918 4.34 -45.42 40.50
C ASN A 918 3.67 -46.10 39.29
N LEU A 919 3.77 -45.53 38.08
CA LEU A 919 3.09 -46.07 36.91
C LEU A 919 3.77 -47.35 36.44
N ARG A 920 3.08 -48.47 36.65
CA ARG A 920 3.44 -49.73 36.01
C ARG A 920 3.08 -49.61 34.53
N LEU A 921 4.08 -49.29 33.69
CA LEU A 921 3.96 -49.41 32.25
C LEU A 921 3.45 -50.82 31.92
N PRO A 922 2.19 -50.96 31.47
CA PRO A 922 1.59 -52.27 31.29
C PRO A 922 2.12 -52.94 30.01
N ARG A 923 1.81 -54.23 29.82
CA ARG A 923 2.01 -54.93 28.54
C ARG A 923 1.19 -54.34 27.36
N LEU A 924 0.56 -53.16 27.52
CA LEU A 924 -0.20 -52.46 26.47
C LEU A 924 0.63 -52.11 25.22
N VAL A 925 1.97 -52.11 25.33
CA VAL A 925 2.87 -51.86 24.18
C VAL A 925 3.49 -53.15 23.61
N ILE A 926 3.10 -54.33 24.13
CA ILE A 926 3.69 -55.64 23.80
C ILE A 926 2.67 -56.55 23.09
N ASP A 927 1.36 -56.38 23.32
CA ASP A 927 0.31 -57.12 22.61
C ASP A 927 0.05 -56.53 21.20
N VAL A 928 1.05 -56.64 20.32
CA VAL A 928 0.98 -56.27 18.89
C VAL A 928 0.28 -57.38 18.09
N SER A 929 -0.88 -57.82 18.58
CA SER A 929 -1.73 -58.76 17.85
C SER A 929 -2.30 -58.07 16.60
N PRO A 930 -2.27 -58.68 15.40
CA PRO A 930 -2.82 -58.08 14.19
C PRO A 930 -4.33 -57.77 14.28
N ALA A 931 -5.04 -58.32 15.27
CA ALA A 931 -6.43 -58.04 15.56
C ALA A 931 -6.69 -56.67 16.24
N PHE A 932 -5.66 -56.00 16.78
CA PHE A 932 -5.80 -54.68 17.43
C PHE A 932 -4.73 -53.70 16.91
N PRO A 933 -5.10 -52.65 16.16
CA PRO A 933 -4.16 -51.65 15.63
C PRO A 933 -3.72 -50.64 16.71
N THR A 934 -3.03 -51.14 17.73
CA THR A 934 -2.50 -50.39 18.87
C THR A 934 -1.46 -49.35 18.43
N PHE A 935 -1.61 -48.09 18.89
CA PHE A 935 -0.64 -46.98 18.76
C PHE A 935 0.04 -46.78 17.39
N ARG A 936 -0.57 -47.21 16.28
CA ARG A 936 0.06 -47.14 14.93
C ARG A 936 0.45 -45.72 14.50
N ASN A 937 -0.23 -44.71 15.03
CA ASN A 937 -0.03 -43.29 14.74
C ASN A 937 0.77 -42.56 15.84
N LEU A 938 1.27 -43.27 16.86
CA LEU A 938 2.09 -42.68 17.92
C LEU A 938 3.48 -42.34 17.34
N VAL A 939 3.80 -41.06 17.34
CA VAL A 939 5.05 -40.49 16.81
C VAL A 939 6.07 -40.33 17.94
N GLU A 940 5.61 -40.02 19.16
CA GLU A 940 6.47 -39.64 20.28
C GLU A 940 5.97 -40.16 21.63
N ILE A 941 6.90 -40.67 22.43
CA ILE A 941 6.67 -41.00 23.84
C ILE A 941 7.80 -40.46 24.73
N ASP A 942 7.43 -39.67 25.75
CA ASP A 942 8.37 -39.19 26.76
C ASP A 942 8.36 -40.11 27.99
N LEU A 943 9.55 -40.61 28.34
CA LEU A 943 9.84 -41.53 29.44
C LEU A 943 10.95 -40.98 30.36
N SER A 944 11.25 -39.68 30.28
CA SER A 944 12.48 -39.02 30.77
C SER A 944 12.88 -39.19 32.25
N ALA A 945 11.99 -39.67 33.11
CA ALA A 945 12.27 -39.91 34.53
C ALA A 945 12.24 -41.39 34.97
N TYR A 946 12.07 -42.34 34.04
CA TYR A 946 12.13 -43.77 34.39
C TYR A 946 13.57 -44.28 34.50
N ARG A 947 13.87 -44.97 35.60
CA ARG A 947 15.15 -45.69 35.75
C ARG A 947 15.26 -46.80 34.70
N ALA A 948 16.45 -47.01 34.14
CA ALA A 948 16.70 -48.05 33.13
C ALA A 948 16.27 -49.47 33.55
N SER A 949 16.30 -49.79 34.85
CA SER A 949 15.78 -51.05 35.40
C SER A 949 14.27 -51.24 35.17
N SER A 950 13.47 -50.18 35.22
CA SER A 950 12.03 -50.18 34.93
C SER A 950 11.73 -50.27 33.42
N LEU A 951 12.69 -49.87 32.59
CA LEU A 951 12.58 -49.82 31.13
C LEU A 951 13.11 -51.10 30.44
N ARG A 952 13.59 -52.09 31.21
CA ARG A 952 14.20 -53.33 30.69
C ARG A 952 13.35 -54.12 29.70
N ASN A 953 12.03 -53.93 29.65
CA ASN A 953 11.13 -54.64 28.72
C ASN A 953 10.94 -53.94 27.36
N LEU A 954 11.45 -52.71 27.16
CA LEU A 954 11.24 -51.95 25.91
C LEU A 954 11.92 -52.57 24.66
N HIS A 955 12.87 -53.49 24.82
CA HIS A 955 13.44 -54.25 23.70
C HIS A 955 12.41 -55.13 22.96
N SER A 956 11.23 -55.35 23.56
CA SER A 956 10.11 -56.10 22.98
C SER A 956 9.12 -55.23 22.18
N LEU A 957 9.35 -53.92 22.07
CA LEU A 957 8.55 -53.02 21.23
C LEU A 957 8.67 -53.41 19.74
N ASP A 958 7.55 -53.77 19.13
CA ASP A 958 7.44 -53.97 17.67
C ASP A 958 6.49 -52.90 17.10
N HIS A 959 7.07 -51.77 16.64
CA HIS A 959 6.30 -50.74 15.95
C HIS A 959 6.13 -51.10 14.47
N PRO A 960 4.96 -50.84 13.83
CA PRO A 960 4.74 -51.16 12.42
C PRO A 960 5.88 -50.69 11.51
N LYS A 961 6.36 -51.59 10.62
CA LYS A 961 7.39 -51.27 9.63
C LYS A 961 6.98 -50.03 8.82
N GLY A 962 7.77 -48.97 8.90
CA GLY A 962 7.59 -47.73 8.13
C GLY A 962 7.37 -46.46 8.95
N PHE A 963 7.12 -46.55 10.26
CA PHE A 963 6.90 -45.38 11.12
C PHE A 963 7.95 -45.34 12.26
N PRO A 964 8.84 -44.34 12.31
CA PRO A 964 9.79 -44.20 13.40
C PRO A 964 9.11 -43.62 14.65
N LEU A 965 9.11 -44.36 15.76
CA LEU A 965 8.72 -43.85 17.07
C LEU A 965 9.90 -43.15 17.73
N ARG A 966 9.73 -41.87 18.13
CA ARG A 966 10.69 -41.11 18.93
C ARG A 966 10.53 -41.43 20.42
N ILE A 967 11.62 -41.79 21.08
CA ILE A 967 11.68 -41.90 22.55
C ILE A 967 12.61 -40.80 23.08
N VAL A 968 12.12 -40.01 24.03
CA VAL A 968 12.80 -38.80 24.54
C VAL A 968 13.51 -39.05 25.88
N HIS A 969 14.71 -38.47 26.03
CA HIS A 969 15.45 -38.29 27.30
C HIS A 969 15.77 -39.59 28.10
N VAL A 970 16.32 -40.59 27.42
CA VAL A 970 16.65 -41.88 28.04
C VAL A 970 18.09 -41.91 28.61
N ASN A 971 18.36 -41.10 29.64
CA ASN A 971 19.71 -40.83 30.17
C ASN A 971 20.46 -42.02 30.82
N MET A 972 19.94 -43.25 30.74
CA MET A 972 20.59 -44.45 31.30
C MET A 972 20.46 -45.71 30.40
N ILE A 973 20.19 -45.58 29.10
CA ILE A 973 20.14 -46.73 28.18
C ILE A 973 21.18 -46.58 27.07
N ARG A 974 22.43 -46.96 27.37
CA ARG A 974 23.45 -47.29 26.35
C ARG A 974 23.50 -48.79 26.02
N ASP A 975 23.02 -49.65 26.92
CA ASP A 975 23.27 -51.11 26.90
C ASP A 975 22.03 -51.98 26.62
N ILE A 976 20.93 -51.42 26.11
CA ILE A 976 19.74 -52.23 25.73
C ILE A 976 19.58 -52.23 24.21
N PRO A 977 19.62 -53.39 23.54
CA PRO A 977 19.44 -53.46 22.10
C PRO A 977 17.98 -53.20 21.71
N PHE A 978 17.74 -52.11 21.00
CA PHE A 978 16.46 -51.79 20.37
C PHE A 978 16.36 -52.41 18.97
N ARG A 979 15.13 -52.68 18.49
CA ARG A 979 14.88 -53.11 17.10
C ARG A 979 15.03 -51.93 16.12
N LYS A 980 15.38 -52.23 14.86
CA LYS A 980 15.75 -51.27 13.78
C LYS A 980 14.75 -50.13 13.43
N ASN A 981 13.58 -50.05 14.06
CA ASN A 981 12.51 -49.08 13.73
C ASN A 981 12.27 -48.02 14.83
N LEU A 982 13.15 -47.92 15.84
CA LEU A 982 13.02 -46.97 16.95
C LEU A 982 14.09 -45.90 16.85
N ASN A 983 13.71 -44.62 16.96
CA ASN A 983 14.66 -43.51 17.00
C ASN A 983 14.73 -42.95 18.44
N VAL A 984 15.90 -43.08 19.07
CA VAL A 984 16.11 -42.66 20.47
C VAL A 984 16.94 -41.39 20.47
N SER A 985 16.33 -40.26 20.82
CA SER A 985 17.06 -38.99 20.94
C SER A 985 17.68 -38.85 22.33
N TYR A 986 19.01 -38.80 22.38
CA TYR A 986 19.81 -38.59 23.59
C TYR A 986 20.26 -37.13 23.68
N ASN A 987 19.84 -36.41 24.73
CA ASN A 987 20.39 -35.09 25.05
C ASN A 987 21.38 -35.21 26.21
N ILE A 988 22.64 -34.83 25.99
CA ILE A 988 23.65 -34.74 27.05
C ILE A 988 23.42 -33.42 27.79
N LEU A 989 22.54 -33.43 28.80
CA LEU A 989 22.38 -32.30 29.71
C LEU A 989 23.40 -32.40 30.84
N GLY A 990 24.24 -31.36 30.96
CA GLY A 990 25.01 -31.09 32.18
C GLY A 990 24.09 -30.79 33.37
N PRO A 991 24.63 -30.75 34.60
CA PRO A 991 23.82 -30.62 35.81
C PRO A 991 23.07 -29.28 35.85
N VAL A 992 21.77 -29.35 36.10
CA VAL A 992 20.91 -28.19 36.36
C VAL A 992 21.19 -27.66 37.76
N SER A 993 21.56 -26.38 37.86
CA SER A 993 21.59 -25.61 39.12
C SER A 993 20.27 -24.86 39.33
N ASP A 994 19.90 -24.64 40.59
CA ASP A 994 18.59 -24.11 41.00
C ASP A 994 18.21 -22.74 40.40
N HIS A 995 16.90 -22.55 40.21
CA HIS A 995 16.31 -21.30 39.70
C HIS A 995 16.50 -20.12 40.66
N SER A 996 17.07 -19.02 40.16
CA SER A 996 16.53 -17.67 40.45
C SER A 996 17.01 -16.61 39.45
N SER A 997 16.12 -15.64 39.17
CA SER A 997 16.33 -14.41 38.38
C SER A 997 16.43 -14.51 36.85
N VAL A 998 16.17 -13.34 36.22
CA VAL A 998 15.85 -13.12 34.81
C VAL A 998 17.02 -12.42 34.12
N SER A 999 17.37 -12.83 32.90
CA SER A 999 17.79 -11.91 31.82
C SER A 999 17.93 -12.62 30.47
N GLU A 1000 17.78 -11.86 29.39
CA GLU A 1000 17.90 -12.31 28.00
C GLU A 1000 19.38 -12.50 27.59
N SER A 1001 19.67 -13.43 26.68
CA SER A 1001 20.51 -13.18 25.49
C SER A 1001 20.76 -14.43 24.63
N GLN A 1002 20.75 -14.20 23.32
CA GLN A 1002 21.50 -14.90 22.25
C GLN A 1002 21.47 -16.45 22.20
N ALA A 1003 20.70 -16.96 21.22
CA ALA A 1003 20.90 -18.30 20.67
C ALA A 1003 21.81 -18.21 19.43
N SER A 1004 22.99 -18.84 19.48
CA SER A 1004 23.83 -19.11 18.31
C SER A 1004 23.55 -20.51 17.78
N GLN A 1005 23.41 -20.64 16.45
CA GLN A 1005 23.35 -21.92 15.77
C GLN A 1005 24.76 -22.51 15.63
N GLU A 1006 24.96 -23.75 16.05
CA GLU A 1006 25.97 -24.62 15.47
C GLU A 1006 25.35 -25.97 15.11
N SER A 1007 25.48 -26.32 13.84
CA SER A 1007 25.17 -27.63 13.26
C SER A 1007 26.38 -28.55 13.39
N ILE A 1008 26.20 -29.78 13.87
CA ILE A 1008 27.18 -30.86 13.71
C ILE A 1008 26.45 -32.17 13.36
N ASP A 1009 26.91 -32.78 12.26
CA ASP A 1009 26.57 -34.05 11.59
C ASP A 1009 25.68 -35.10 12.30
#